data_AF-A0AAC8V9T0-F1
#
_entry.id   AF-A0AAC8V9T0-F1
#
_cell.length_a   1.000
_cell.length_b   1.000
_cell.length_c   1.000
_cell.angle_alpha   90.00
_cell.angle_beta   90.00
_cell.angle_gamma   90.00
#
_symmetry.space_group_name_H-M   'P 1'
#
loop_
_entity.id
_entity.type
_entity.pdbx_description
1 polymer ?
#
loop_
_entity_poly.entity_id
_entity_poly.type
_entity_poly.pdbx_seq_one_letter_code
_entity_poly.pdbx_strand_id
1 'polypeptide(L)'
;MFKLFAALRKERLWDFTGGIHPPEMKQISSEIPLRRIPLPNLLIIPLQQHLGPEGDLLVKVGERVLKGQPLTHGNGRTLPVHASTSGTISAISRQVTAHPSGLPELCISLVPDQQERWGERHPLPDYRTLTPSALIDHIHQAGIAGLGGAGFPTAAKLNGGVDRINTLIINAAECEPYITADDRLMREQAADIVTGCAILRHILSPERVLIGIEDNKPQAIAALRQALQGHDQIQLRVIPTKYPSGGAKQLIKILTGMEVPHGRHSASIGVLMQNVATVYAIKRAVIDGEPLIERVVTLTGEQMHRPGNVWAAIGTPVKHLLQNGGFIAQNKHPMVIMGGPLMGFTLSRLGVPVVKITNCILTPSRDEFSASAAQAEQPCIRCGACADVCPARLLPQQLYWFSQGKEHDKARDYHLQECIECGACAYVCPSNIPLVQYYRQEKAEIRALDDEARRAAEAKARFEARLARLAREKAAREQRHKQAAVSVSNSDRETIQAALQRINLRKAGPTDDVTAAVSDPRQAALAAAIAAIARAKAKQAAASEADAEPPAADKGESPRRQIHRATLQAAYAPGSDADTPAASEKETPTSDRQAAIATAIARVKARQALVSGEAPQPASPSTPTDAQKAAVAAAIARIKAKQASAAPSEE
;
A
#
# COMPACT_ATOMS: atom_id res chain seq x y z
N MET A 1 -23.07 -34.79 31.58
CA MET A 1 -22.69 -35.09 30.18
C MET A 1 -22.39 -33.83 29.33
N PHE A 2 -23.19 -32.75 29.39
CA PHE A 2 -22.96 -31.51 28.62
C PHE A 2 -21.65 -30.74 28.95
N LYS A 3 -21.14 -30.79 30.19
CA LYS A 3 -19.86 -30.15 30.56
C LYS A 3 -18.62 -30.89 30.01
N LEU A 4 -18.71 -32.20 29.79
CA LEU A 4 -17.59 -33.01 29.28
C LEU A 4 -17.34 -32.75 27.79
N PHE A 5 -18.41 -32.66 26.99
CA PHE A 5 -18.32 -32.27 25.58
C PHE A 5 -17.92 -30.81 25.38
N ALA A 6 -18.30 -29.90 26.28
CA ALA A 6 -17.83 -28.51 26.26
C ALA A 6 -16.34 -28.37 26.60
N ALA A 7 -15.80 -29.21 27.50
CA ALA A 7 -14.37 -29.28 27.80
C ALA A 7 -13.55 -29.87 26.63
N LEU A 8 -14.04 -30.93 25.98
CA LEU A 8 -13.41 -31.51 24.77
C LEU A 8 -13.39 -30.53 23.58
N ARG A 9 -14.36 -29.62 23.45
CA ARG A 9 -14.32 -28.52 22.47
C ARG A 9 -13.29 -27.43 22.82
N LYS A 10 -12.92 -27.26 24.09
CA LYS A 10 -12.00 -26.19 24.53
C LYS A 10 -10.54 -26.46 24.14
N GLU A 11 -10.15 -27.71 23.92
CA GLU A 11 -8.74 -28.08 23.66
C GLU A 11 -8.46 -28.52 22.22
N ARG A 12 -9.48 -28.81 21.42
CA ARG A 12 -9.27 -29.22 20.03
C ARG A 12 -8.51 -28.13 19.27
N LEU A 13 -7.41 -28.54 18.65
CA LEU A 13 -6.72 -27.77 17.62
C LEU A 13 -7.14 -28.32 16.26
N TRP A 14 -7.15 -27.45 15.27
CA TRP A 14 -7.35 -27.81 13.88
C TRP A 14 -6.03 -27.66 13.12
N ASP A 15 -5.97 -28.22 11.92
CA ASP A 15 -4.86 -28.00 10.98
C ASP A 15 -5.32 -27.14 9.80
N PHE A 16 -4.35 -26.57 9.09
CA PHE A 16 -4.54 -25.87 7.83
C PHE A 16 -3.79 -26.57 6.69
N THR A 17 -4.29 -26.41 5.47
CA THR A 17 -3.70 -27.03 4.27
C THR A 17 -2.37 -26.37 3.89
N GLY A 18 -1.43 -27.14 3.36
CA GLY A 18 -0.13 -26.64 2.93
C GLY A 18 0.79 -26.29 4.10
N GLY A 19 1.70 -25.35 3.88
CA GLY A 19 2.77 -25.01 4.81
C GLY A 19 4.03 -25.87 4.64
N ILE A 20 5.09 -25.50 5.36
CA ILE A 20 6.42 -26.11 5.32
C ILE A 20 7.05 -26.18 6.71
N HIS A 21 8.13 -26.95 6.84
CA HIS A 21 8.91 -27.09 8.08
C HIS A 21 10.39 -26.71 7.81
N PRO A 22 10.70 -25.42 7.62
CA PRO A 22 12.08 -24.97 7.48
C PRO A 22 12.85 -25.16 8.81
N PRO A 23 14.19 -25.32 8.77
CA PRO A 23 15.01 -25.28 9.97
C PRO A 23 14.76 -24.00 10.77
N GLU A 24 14.51 -24.13 12.08
CA GLU A 24 14.04 -23.00 12.89
C GLU A 24 15.11 -21.93 13.13
N MET A 25 16.38 -22.35 13.31
CA MET A 25 17.55 -21.48 13.52
C MET A 25 17.41 -20.47 14.68
N LYS A 26 16.52 -20.73 15.63
CA LYS A 26 16.22 -19.81 16.75
C LYS A 26 17.30 -19.83 17.84
N GLN A 27 17.99 -20.95 18.04
CA GLN A 27 18.97 -21.16 19.12
C GLN A 27 20.12 -20.13 19.08
N ILE A 28 20.44 -19.60 17.89
CA ILE A 28 21.48 -18.57 17.69
C ILE A 28 21.20 -17.32 18.54
N SER A 29 19.93 -16.97 18.77
CA SER A 29 19.55 -15.71 19.44
C SER A 29 18.61 -15.88 20.62
N SER A 30 17.86 -16.99 20.71
CA SER A 30 16.82 -17.18 21.74
C SER A 30 17.37 -17.34 23.15
N GLU A 31 18.59 -17.84 23.34
CA GLU A 31 19.14 -18.05 24.68
C GLU A 31 19.70 -16.77 25.30
N ILE A 32 19.97 -15.76 24.48
CA ILE A 32 20.61 -14.52 24.90
C ILE A 32 19.58 -13.53 25.47
N PRO A 33 19.77 -13.02 26.71
CA PRO A 33 18.90 -12.00 27.30
C PRO A 33 18.69 -10.76 26.43
N LEU A 34 17.48 -10.21 26.50
CA LEU A 34 17.16 -8.93 25.87
C LEU A 34 18.06 -7.83 26.44
N ARG A 35 18.70 -7.07 25.56
CA ARG A 35 19.65 -6.01 25.95
C ARG A 35 19.26 -4.65 25.40
N ARG A 36 19.60 -3.60 26.14
CA ARG A 36 19.57 -2.23 25.60
C ARG A 36 20.90 -1.94 24.90
N ILE A 37 20.85 -1.18 23.82
CA ILE A 37 22.03 -0.68 23.10
C ILE A 37 22.15 0.83 23.30
N PRO A 38 23.37 1.40 23.22
CA PRO A 38 23.55 2.85 23.29
C PRO A 38 22.75 3.57 22.21
N LEU A 39 22.32 4.81 22.47
CA LEU A 39 21.65 5.63 21.46
C LEU A 39 22.63 5.96 20.31
N PRO A 40 22.16 5.97 19.05
CA PRO A 40 22.96 6.46 17.94
C PRO A 40 23.16 7.98 18.03
N ASN A 41 24.14 8.51 17.30
CA ASN A 41 24.34 9.96 17.19
C ASN A 41 23.23 10.67 16.39
N LEU A 42 22.46 9.90 15.61
CA LEU A 42 21.38 10.40 14.78
C LEU A 42 20.26 9.36 14.70
N LEU A 43 19.03 9.79 14.92
CA LEU A 43 17.82 9.04 14.66
C LEU A 43 17.12 9.61 13.42
N ILE A 44 16.66 8.75 12.52
CA ILE A 44 15.91 9.13 11.32
C ILE A 44 14.51 8.55 11.49
N ILE A 45 13.50 9.38 11.78
CA ILE A 45 12.15 8.93 12.10
C ILE A 45 11.25 9.19 10.88
N PRO A 46 10.90 8.17 10.08
CA PRO A 46 9.93 8.34 8.98
C PRO A 46 8.56 8.69 9.54
N LEU A 47 7.80 9.53 8.83
CA LEU A 47 6.45 9.86 9.26
C LEU A 47 5.46 8.71 8.94
N GLN A 48 5.66 8.03 7.80
CA GLN A 48 4.82 6.92 7.36
C GLN A 48 5.39 5.56 7.82
N GLN A 49 5.06 5.16 9.04
CA GLN A 49 5.48 3.85 9.62
C GLN A 49 4.33 2.86 9.82
N HIS A 50 3.22 3.06 9.12
CA HIS A 50 1.99 2.30 9.28
C HIS A 50 1.18 2.27 7.98
N LEU A 51 0.18 1.39 7.91
CA LEU A 51 -0.72 1.30 6.76
C LEU A 51 -1.73 2.45 6.75
N GLY A 52 -1.34 3.56 6.17
CA GLY A 52 -2.11 4.81 6.08
C GLY A 52 -1.24 5.95 5.56
N PRO A 53 -1.81 7.16 5.42
CA PRO A 53 -1.03 8.34 5.11
C PRO A 53 -0.16 8.77 6.30
N GLU A 54 0.82 9.65 6.03
CA GLU A 54 1.64 10.28 7.06
C GLU A 54 0.88 11.32 7.88
N GLY A 55 1.34 11.57 9.12
CA GLY A 55 0.78 12.59 10.00
C GLY A 55 1.30 13.99 9.73
N ASP A 56 0.54 15.00 10.16
CA ASP A 56 0.90 16.41 10.01
C ASP A 56 2.01 16.79 10.99
N LEU A 57 3.05 17.47 10.52
CA LEU A 57 4.20 17.86 11.36
C LEU A 57 3.80 18.84 12.48
N LEU A 58 4.29 18.57 13.69
CA LEU A 58 4.13 19.45 14.87
C LEU A 58 5.41 20.22 15.23
N VAL A 59 6.55 19.81 14.69
CA VAL A 59 7.87 20.35 15.04
C VAL A 59 8.56 21.02 13.86
N LYS A 60 9.56 21.85 14.16
CA LYS A 60 10.41 22.53 13.15
C LYS A 60 11.89 22.18 13.32
N VAL A 61 12.67 22.39 12.26
CA VAL A 61 14.14 22.29 12.32
C VAL A 61 14.68 23.30 13.35
N GLY A 62 15.62 22.85 14.18
CA GLY A 62 16.22 23.60 15.29
C GLY A 62 15.48 23.45 16.63
N GLU A 63 14.28 22.88 16.65
CA GLU A 63 13.49 22.71 17.86
C GLU A 63 14.07 21.62 18.78
N ARG A 64 14.04 21.87 20.09
CA ARG A 64 14.34 20.85 21.11
C ARG A 64 13.09 20.07 21.44
N VAL A 65 13.21 18.74 21.48
CA VAL A 65 12.11 17.83 21.79
C VAL A 65 12.46 16.95 22.97
N LEU A 66 11.44 16.54 23.72
CA LEU A 66 11.56 15.59 24.83
C LEU A 66 11.20 14.17 24.38
N LYS A 67 11.72 13.16 25.09
CA LYS A 67 11.40 11.75 24.84
C LYS A 67 9.89 11.52 25.01
N GLY A 68 9.28 10.86 24.03
CA GLY A 68 7.84 10.61 23.98
C GLY A 68 7.00 11.78 23.48
N GLN A 69 7.58 12.94 23.18
CA GLN A 69 6.84 14.07 22.60
C GLN A 69 6.28 13.70 21.21
N PRO A 70 4.99 13.98 20.92
CA PRO A 70 4.45 13.85 19.57
C PRO A 70 5.18 14.76 18.58
N LEU A 71 5.68 14.17 17.50
CA LEU A 71 6.33 14.90 16.39
C LEU A 71 5.35 15.17 15.25
N THR A 72 4.29 14.38 15.16
CA THR A 72 3.19 14.58 14.21
C THR A 72 1.85 14.47 14.91
N HIS A 73 0.85 15.14 14.34
CA HIS A 73 -0.55 14.91 14.63
C HIS A 73 -1.09 13.84 13.68
N GLY A 74 -1.96 12.99 14.19
CA GLY A 74 -2.64 11.97 13.41
C GLY A 74 -4.09 11.82 13.83
N ASN A 75 -4.95 11.50 12.87
CA ASN A 75 -6.36 11.18 13.09
C ASN A 75 -6.80 9.97 12.27
N GLY A 76 -7.81 9.25 12.76
CA GLY A 76 -8.41 8.12 12.05
C GLY A 76 -7.43 7.00 11.72
N ARG A 77 -6.97 6.96 10.45
CA ARG A 77 -6.01 5.95 9.96
C ARG A 77 -4.55 6.43 10.01
N THR A 78 -4.34 7.70 10.33
CA THR A 78 -3.04 8.35 10.41
C THR A 78 -2.56 8.32 11.85
N LEU A 79 -1.50 7.57 12.14
CA LEU A 79 -0.93 7.48 13.47
C LEU A 79 0.13 8.57 13.73
N PRO A 80 0.11 9.21 14.91
CA PRO A 80 1.23 10.02 15.38
C PRO A 80 2.56 9.23 15.42
N VAL A 81 3.65 9.92 15.13
CA VAL A 81 5.01 9.49 15.45
C VAL A 81 5.57 10.37 16.57
N HIS A 82 6.41 9.77 17.42
CA HIS A 82 6.91 10.41 18.63
C HIS A 82 8.43 10.46 18.62
N ALA A 83 9.01 11.39 19.37
CA ALA A 83 10.44 11.47 19.57
C ALA A 83 10.92 10.28 20.40
N SER A 84 11.81 9.46 19.84
CA SER A 84 12.29 8.26 20.53
C SER A 84 13.20 8.55 21.72
N THR A 85 13.76 9.76 21.78
CA THR A 85 14.58 10.27 22.88
C THR A 85 14.53 11.81 22.90
N SER A 86 15.11 12.44 23.92
CA SER A 86 15.29 13.91 23.95
C SER A 86 16.43 14.34 23.05
N GLY A 87 16.31 15.52 22.44
CA GLY A 87 17.31 16.01 21.52
C GLY A 87 16.88 17.23 20.72
N THR A 88 17.54 17.46 19.58
CA THR A 88 17.25 18.57 18.68
C THR A 88 16.92 18.06 17.28
N ILE A 89 15.88 18.64 16.67
CA ILE A 89 15.51 18.35 15.28
C ILE A 89 16.51 19.02 14.35
N SER A 90 17.37 18.22 13.72
CA SER A 90 18.43 18.71 12.84
C SER A 90 17.95 18.94 11.40
N ALA A 91 16.99 18.15 10.93
CA ALA A 91 16.42 18.27 9.58
C ALA A 91 15.03 17.63 9.48
N ILE A 92 14.23 18.12 8.54
CA ILE A 92 13.00 17.49 8.06
C ILE A 92 13.15 17.38 6.54
N SER A 93 13.37 16.17 6.03
CA SER A 93 13.73 15.96 4.62
C SER A 93 13.32 14.58 4.13
N ARG A 94 13.26 14.42 2.81
CA ARG A 94 13.01 13.12 2.18
C ARG A 94 14.27 12.25 2.20
N GLN A 95 14.19 11.07 2.81
CA GLN A 95 15.31 10.15 2.98
C GLN A 95 14.90 8.72 2.64
N VAL A 96 15.85 7.91 2.20
CA VAL A 96 15.62 6.48 1.89
C VAL A 96 15.28 5.74 3.18
N THR A 97 14.14 5.06 3.21
CA THR A 97 13.67 4.30 4.36
C THR A 97 13.77 2.79 4.13
N ALA A 98 13.43 2.01 5.15
CA ALA A 98 13.43 0.56 5.11
C ALA A 98 12.22 0.01 4.33
N HIS A 99 12.15 0.32 3.04
CA HIS A 99 11.14 -0.16 2.10
C HIS A 99 11.82 -0.90 0.93
N PRO A 100 11.25 -2.01 0.41
CA PRO A 100 11.85 -2.77 -0.70
C PRO A 100 12.18 -1.95 -1.95
N SER A 101 11.39 -0.90 -2.24
CA SER A 101 11.62 -0.02 -3.40
C SER A 101 12.73 1.02 -3.19
N GLY A 102 13.20 1.23 -1.95
CA GLY A 102 14.18 2.26 -1.63
C GLY A 102 13.71 3.70 -1.92
N LEU A 103 12.41 3.93 -2.06
CA LEU A 103 11.87 5.26 -2.32
C LEU A 103 12.08 6.19 -1.11
N PRO A 104 12.38 7.47 -1.34
CA PRO A 104 12.60 8.41 -0.25
C PRO A 104 11.26 8.91 0.33
N GLU A 105 11.13 8.85 1.64
CA GLU A 105 9.95 9.27 2.41
C GLU A 105 10.29 10.45 3.30
N LEU A 106 9.28 11.26 3.67
CA LEU A 106 9.51 12.36 4.59
C LEU A 106 9.93 11.80 5.95
N CYS A 107 11.04 12.33 6.48
CA CYS A 107 11.66 11.89 7.72
C CYS A 107 12.06 13.08 8.60
N ILE A 108 12.08 12.85 9.90
CA ILE A 108 12.61 13.77 10.92
C ILE A 108 13.97 13.24 11.38
N SER A 109 15.02 14.05 11.23
CA SER A 109 16.35 13.75 11.74
C SER A 109 16.53 14.34 13.14
N LEU A 110 16.53 13.48 14.16
CA LEU A 110 16.68 13.84 15.57
C LEU A 110 18.10 13.54 16.04
N VAL A 111 18.82 14.55 16.51
CA VAL A 111 20.14 14.39 17.17
C VAL A 111 19.90 14.24 18.66
N PRO A 112 20.15 13.06 19.26
CA PRO A 112 19.95 12.86 20.70
C PRO A 112 20.88 13.73 21.54
N ASP A 113 20.38 14.22 22.67
CA ASP A 113 21.20 14.92 23.68
C ASP A 113 21.85 13.96 24.70
N GLN A 114 21.60 12.65 24.53
CA GLN A 114 22.04 11.55 25.41
C GLN A 114 21.48 11.61 26.84
N GLN A 115 20.44 12.41 27.10
CA GLN A 115 19.86 12.58 28.44
C GLN A 115 18.57 11.78 28.65
N GLU A 116 17.93 11.34 27.56
CA GLU A 116 16.65 10.59 27.58
C GLU A 116 15.55 11.24 28.44
N ARG A 117 15.50 12.58 28.48
CA ARG A 117 14.52 13.32 29.28
C ARG A 117 13.12 13.17 28.73
N TRP A 118 12.23 12.60 29.53
CA TRP A 118 10.83 12.43 29.21
C TRP A 118 10.07 13.76 29.16
N GLY A 119 9.13 13.84 28.22
CA GLY A 119 8.04 14.80 28.26
C GLY A 119 6.97 14.40 29.27
N GLU A 120 5.85 15.12 29.25
CA GLU A 120 4.68 14.76 30.05
C GLU A 120 4.13 13.40 29.62
N ARG A 121 3.95 12.50 30.60
CA ARG A 121 3.36 11.18 30.41
C ARG A 121 1.96 11.16 30.97
N HIS A 122 1.07 10.42 30.31
CA HIS A 122 -0.34 10.35 30.66
C HIS A 122 -0.74 8.89 30.97
N PRO A 123 -0.26 8.31 32.08
CA PRO A 123 -0.64 6.96 32.47
C PRO A 123 -2.11 6.90 32.93
N LEU A 124 -2.77 5.79 32.62
CA LEU A 124 -4.16 5.48 32.94
C LEU A 124 -4.21 4.16 33.76
N PRO A 125 -3.71 4.14 35.00
CA PRO A 125 -3.65 2.92 35.81
C PRO A 125 -5.04 2.31 36.05
N ASP A 126 -6.05 3.16 36.27
CA ASP A 126 -7.44 2.76 36.48
C ASP A 126 -8.27 2.75 35.18
N TYR A 127 -7.69 2.21 34.10
CA TYR A 127 -8.31 2.15 32.76
C TYR A 127 -9.71 1.53 32.75
N ARG A 128 -10.06 0.71 33.74
CA ARG A 128 -11.36 0.03 33.86
C ARG A 128 -12.53 1.01 34.06
N THR A 129 -12.25 2.22 34.52
CA THR A 129 -13.26 3.29 34.67
C THR A 129 -13.53 4.02 33.36
N LEU A 130 -12.67 3.85 32.36
CA LEU A 130 -12.75 4.54 31.08
C LEU A 130 -13.58 3.76 30.07
N THR A 131 -14.19 4.51 29.15
CA THR A 131 -14.95 3.93 28.04
C THR A 131 -14.00 3.30 27.01
N PRO A 132 -14.46 2.29 26.25
CA PRO A 132 -13.69 1.72 25.14
C PRO A 132 -13.20 2.78 24.15
N SER A 133 -14.03 3.77 23.80
CA SER A 133 -13.63 4.86 22.89
C SER A 133 -12.45 5.66 23.43
N ALA A 134 -12.50 6.08 24.70
CA ALA A 134 -11.42 6.87 25.30
C ALA A 134 -10.09 6.09 25.33
N LEU A 135 -10.13 4.79 25.62
CA LEU A 135 -8.94 3.94 25.58
C LEU A 135 -8.42 3.73 24.16
N ILE A 136 -9.30 3.54 23.18
CA ILE A 136 -8.91 3.41 21.78
C ILE A 136 -8.26 4.71 21.28
N ASP A 137 -8.81 5.86 21.65
CA ASP A 137 -8.24 7.17 21.32
C ASP A 137 -6.88 7.37 21.98
N HIS A 138 -6.70 6.95 23.25
CA HIS A 138 -5.41 6.97 23.92
C HIS A 138 -4.37 6.08 23.20
N ILE A 139 -4.76 4.87 22.83
CA ILE A 139 -3.92 3.94 22.03
C ILE A 139 -3.59 4.54 20.65
N HIS A 140 -4.53 5.26 20.04
CA HIS A 140 -4.30 5.99 18.79
C HIS A 140 -3.25 7.08 18.99
N GLN A 141 -3.41 7.94 20.00
CA GLN A 141 -2.51 9.05 20.26
C GLN A 141 -1.11 8.57 20.66
N ALA A 142 -0.99 7.42 21.32
CA ALA A 142 0.31 6.76 21.58
C ALA A 142 0.99 6.22 20.30
N GLY A 143 0.35 6.29 19.13
CA GLY A 143 0.91 5.91 17.84
C GLY A 143 1.07 4.41 17.66
N ILE A 144 0.27 3.58 18.36
CA ILE A 144 0.43 2.12 18.33
C ILE A 144 0.01 1.55 16.96
N ALA A 145 0.98 1.00 16.24
CA ALA A 145 0.75 0.21 15.02
C ALA A 145 0.87 -1.30 15.32
N GLY A 146 0.31 -2.14 14.44
CA GLY A 146 0.46 -3.59 14.52
C GLY A 146 1.92 -4.01 14.26
N LEU A 147 2.60 -4.51 15.29
CA LEU A 147 4.03 -4.82 15.28
C LEU A 147 4.39 -6.16 14.62
N GLY A 148 3.39 -6.95 14.22
CA GLY A 148 3.55 -8.24 13.54
C GLY A 148 3.87 -8.17 12.05
N GLY A 149 4.23 -7.00 11.50
CA GLY A 149 4.77 -6.84 10.14
C GLY A 149 3.99 -5.86 9.26
N ALA A 150 2.65 -5.92 9.22
CA ALA A 150 1.86 -5.10 8.30
C ALA A 150 1.70 -3.62 8.73
N GLY A 151 1.98 -3.28 9.99
CA GLY A 151 1.87 -1.90 10.48
C GLY A 151 0.45 -1.34 10.48
N PHE A 152 -0.60 -2.16 10.61
CA PHE A 152 -1.97 -1.65 10.62
C PHE A 152 -2.25 -0.78 11.86
N PRO A 153 -2.94 0.38 11.74
CA PRO A 153 -3.29 1.20 12.90
C PRO A 153 -4.12 0.44 13.94
N THR A 154 -3.58 0.26 15.15
CA THR A 154 -4.22 -0.60 16.16
C THR A 154 -5.59 -0.07 16.56
N ALA A 155 -5.71 1.23 16.78
CA ALA A 155 -6.98 1.86 17.13
C ALA A 155 -8.08 1.63 16.07
N ALA A 156 -7.76 1.77 14.77
CA ALA A 156 -8.71 1.49 13.70
C ALA A 156 -9.19 0.03 13.71
N LYS A 157 -8.31 -0.90 14.13
CA LYS A 157 -8.64 -2.33 14.24
C LYS A 157 -9.57 -2.60 15.41
N LEU A 158 -9.30 -1.96 16.55
CA LEU A 158 -10.12 -2.04 17.76
C LEU A 158 -11.50 -1.45 17.49
N ASN A 159 -11.59 -0.25 16.91
CA ASN A 159 -12.85 0.39 16.53
C ASN A 159 -13.70 -0.49 15.60
N GLY A 160 -13.08 -1.19 14.64
CA GLY A 160 -13.79 -2.14 13.78
C GLY A 160 -14.33 -3.39 14.48
N GLY A 161 -13.87 -3.66 15.72
CA GLY A 161 -14.21 -4.83 16.52
C GLY A 161 -15.05 -4.57 17.77
N VAL A 162 -15.24 -3.32 18.22
CA VAL A 162 -16.12 -3.03 19.35
C VAL A 162 -17.52 -3.60 19.08
N ASP A 163 -18.09 -4.30 20.06
CA ASP A 163 -19.39 -4.99 20.03
C ASP A 163 -19.56 -6.08 18.95
N ARG A 164 -18.48 -6.45 18.24
CA ARG A 164 -18.53 -7.41 17.12
C ARG A 164 -17.69 -8.66 17.34
N ILE A 165 -16.85 -8.67 18.38
CA ILE A 165 -15.82 -9.69 18.55
C ILE A 165 -16.18 -10.64 19.68
N ASN A 166 -16.42 -11.91 19.34
CA ASN A 166 -16.61 -12.99 20.29
C ASN A 166 -15.26 -13.59 20.73
N THR A 167 -14.25 -13.58 19.86
CA THR A 167 -12.94 -14.19 20.13
C THR A 167 -11.79 -13.22 19.85
N LEU A 168 -11.01 -12.93 20.88
CA LEU A 168 -9.72 -12.24 20.77
C LEU A 168 -8.59 -13.27 20.70
N ILE A 169 -7.75 -13.21 19.67
CA ILE A 169 -6.56 -14.04 19.52
C ILE A 169 -5.32 -13.18 19.70
N ILE A 170 -4.42 -13.57 20.60
CA ILE A 170 -3.09 -13.02 20.72
C ILE A 170 -2.14 -13.95 19.96
N ASN A 171 -1.57 -13.45 18.87
CA ASN A 171 -0.62 -14.15 18.05
C ASN A 171 0.76 -14.07 18.69
N ALA A 172 1.17 -15.20 19.27
CA ALA A 172 2.45 -15.47 19.90
C ALA A 172 3.22 -16.57 19.14
N ALA A 173 2.84 -16.85 17.88
CA ALA A 173 3.39 -17.96 17.12
C ALA A 173 4.86 -17.70 16.73
N GLU A 174 5.18 -16.52 16.17
CA GLU A 174 6.51 -16.18 15.65
C GLU A 174 7.15 -17.34 14.87
N CYS A 175 6.48 -17.75 13.79
CA CYS A 175 6.79 -18.95 13.02
C CYS A 175 7.94 -18.77 12.02
N GLU A 176 8.40 -17.53 11.79
CA GLU A 176 9.49 -17.24 10.85
C GLU A 176 10.83 -17.74 11.43
N PRO A 177 11.66 -18.47 10.66
CA PRO A 177 12.98 -18.89 11.11
C PRO A 177 13.86 -17.72 11.54
N TYR A 178 14.83 -17.98 12.41
CA TYR A 178 15.78 -17.01 13.00
C TYR A 178 15.20 -15.96 13.94
N ILE A 179 13.95 -15.53 13.75
CA ILE A 179 13.34 -14.46 14.55
C ILE A 179 13.02 -14.99 15.95
N THR A 180 13.39 -14.23 17.00
CA THR A 180 13.17 -14.57 18.41
C THR A 180 12.74 -13.37 19.26
N ALA A 181 12.37 -12.26 18.62
CA ALA A 181 12.02 -11.00 19.27
C ALA A 181 10.78 -11.14 20.16
N ASP A 182 9.72 -11.78 19.65
CA ASP A 182 8.48 -12.02 20.38
C ASP A 182 8.68 -13.14 21.42
N ASP A 183 9.48 -14.18 21.13
CA ASP A 183 9.87 -15.20 22.11
C ASP A 183 10.54 -14.57 23.35
N ARG A 184 11.59 -13.77 23.15
CA ARG A 184 12.26 -13.08 24.27
C ARG A 184 11.34 -12.11 25.00
N LEU A 185 10.51 -11.38 24.26
CA LEU A 185 9.54 -10.48 24.88
C LEU A 185 8.57 -11.25 25.78
N MET A 186 8.04 -12.39 25.33
CA MET A 186 7.14 -13.22 26.12
C MET A 186 7.81 -13.79 27.37
N ARG A 187 9.08 -14.17 27.29
CA ARG A 187 9.81 -14.71 28.43
C ARG A 187 10.07 -13.67 29.52
N GLU A 188 10.38 -12.44 29.11
CA GLU A 188 10.85 -11.39 30.03
C GLU A 188 9.73 -10.44 30.46
N GLN A 189 8.66 -10.32 29.67
CA GLN A 189 7.57 -9.37 29.88
C GLN A 189 6.18 -10.05 29.90
N ALA A 190 6.12 -11.32 30.33
CA ALA A 190 4.87 -12.11 30.37
C ALA A 190 3.74 -11.41 31.14
N ALA A 191 4.02 -10.87 32.33
CA ALA A 191 3.03 -10.20 33.18
C ALA A 191 2.46 -8.93 32.50
N ASP A 192 3.31 -8.16 31.83
CA ASP A 192 2.91 -6.98 31.08
C ASP A 192 2.07 -7.33 29.85
N ILE A 193 2.39 -8.43 29.17
CA ILE A 193 1.58 -8.96 28.07
C ILE A 193 0.19 -9.36 28.59
N VAL A 194 0.10 -10.07 29.71
CA VAL A 194 -1.19 -10.46 30.31
C VAL A 194 -2.00 -9.23 30.72
N THR A 195 -1.35 -8.20 31.25
CA THR A 195 -2.00 -6.89 31.55
C THR A 195 -2.53 -6.23 30.28
N GLY A 196 -1.76 -6.23 29.19
CA GLY A 196 -2.22 -5.76 27.88
C GLY A 196 -3.42 -6.55 27.35
N CYS A 197 -3.45 -7.87 27.57
CA CYS A 197 -4.61 -8.71 27.24
C CYS A 197 -5.84 -8.29 28.04
N ALA A 198 -5.68 -7.97 29.33
CA ALA A 198 -6.78 -7.50 30.17
C ALA A 198 -7.34 -6.15 29.72
N ILE A 199 -6.48 -5.21 29.28
CA ILE A 199 -6.91 -3.94 28.67
C ILE A 199 -7.74 -4.20 27.40
N LEU A 200 -7.24 -5.06 26.50
CA LEU A 200 -7.97 -5.41 25.29
C LEU A 200 -9.31 -6.10 25.58
N ARG A 201 -9.37 -6.92 26.63
CA ARG A 201 -10.62 -7.55 27.08
C ARG A 201 -11.62 -6.50 27.57
N HIS A 202 -11.19 -5.47 28.29
CA HIS A 202 -12.06 -4.37 28.71
C HIS A 202 -12.61 -3.58 27.51
N ILE A 203 -11.77 -3.33 26.50
CA ILE A 203 -12.16 -2.59 25.29
C ILE A 203 -13.16 -3.39 24.44
N LEU A 204 -12.89 -4.67 24.20
CA LEU A 204 -13.62 -5.48 23.22
C LEU A 204 -14.72 -6.36 23.84
N SER A 205 -14.67 -6.60 25.15
CA SER A 205 -15.55 -7.51 25.89
C SER A 205 -15.80 -8.87 25.20
N PRO A 206 -14.75 -9.59 24.71
CA PRO A 206 -14.93 -10.85 24.01
C PRO A 206 -15.35 -11.97 24.96
N GLU A 207 -16.06 -12.97 24.43
CA GLU A 207 -16.41 -14.20 25.18
C GLU A 207 -15.17 -15.03 25.56
N ARG A 208 -14.12 -14.99 24.71
CA ARG A 208 -12.89 -15.74 24.92
C ARG A 208 -11.65 -14.99 24.43
N VAL A 209 -10.56 -15.12 25.18
CA VAL A 209 -9.22 -14.65 24.80
C VAL A 209 -8.29 -15.85 24.68
N LEU A 210 -7.61 -16.00 23.54
CA LEU A 210 -6.70 -17.10 23.25
C LEU A 210 -5.31 -16.55 22.95
N ILE A 211 -4.28 -17.07 23.61
CA ILE A 211 -2.88 -16.82 23.23
C ILE A 211 -2.38 -18.03 22.46
N GLY A 212 -2.19 -17.90 21.15
CA GLY A 212 -1.69 -18.98 20.29
C GLY A 212 -0.17 -18.93 20.19
N ILE A 213 0.52 -19.92 20.74
CA ILE A 213 1.98 -20.02 20.81
C ILE A 213 2.47 -21.36 20.26
N GLU A 214 3.56 -21.38 19.51
CA GLU A 214 4.14 -22.64 19.00
C GLU A 214 4.84 -23.44 20.11
N ASP A 215 4.84 -24.77 19.97
CA ASP A 215 5.43 -25.73 20.92
C ASP A 215 6.96 -25.63 21.04
N ASN A 216 7.65 -25.07 20.04
CA ASN A 216 9.09 -24.81 20.06
C ASN A 216 9.54 -23.69 21.02
N LYS A 217 8.64 -23.07 21.80
CA LYS A 217 8.95 -21.98 22.75
C LYS A 217 8.68 -22.37 24.21
N PRO A 218 9.29 -23.45 24.75
CA PRO A 218 8.94 -23.98 26.08
C PRO A 218 9.13 -22.96 27.21
N GLN A 219 10.15 -22.09 27.11
CA GLN A 219 10.43 -21.08 28.14
C GLN A 219 9.42 -19.92 28.11
N ALA A 220 8.97 -19.47 26.93
CA ALA A 220 7.89 -18.50 26.83
C ALA A 220 6.55 -19.09 27.28
N ILE A 221 6.28 -20.36 26.94
CA ILE A 221 5.09 -21.08 27.43
C ILE A 221 5.08 -21.12 28.96
N ALA A 222 6.22 -21.44 29.59
CA ALA A 222 6.34 -21.47 31.04
C ALA A 222 6.09 -20.09 31.67
N ALA A 223 6.73 -19.04 31.14
CA ALA A 223 6.56 -17.67 31.63
C ALA A 223 5.11 -17.18 31.50
N LEU A 224 4.45 -17.44 30.36
CA LEU A 224 3.05 -17.08 30.16
C LEU A 224 2.12 -17.88 31.07
N ARG A 225 2.33 -19.18 31.26
CA ARG A 225 1.53 -19.99 32.20
C ARG A 225 1.61 -19.43 33.62
N GLN A 226 2.79 -19.02 34.06
CA GLN A 226 2.97 -18.40 35.36
C GLN A 226 2.24 -17.06 35.45
N ALA A 227 2.41 -16.17 34.46
CA ALA A 227 1.76 -14.86 34.42
C ALA A 227 0.23 -14.93 34.32
N LEU A 228 -0.32 -16.04 33.80
CA LEU A 228 -1.76 -16.26 33.67
C LEU A 228 -2.44 -16.79 34.95
N GLN A 229 -1.70 -17.06 36.02
CA GLN A 229 -2.31 -17.44 37.30
C GLN A 229 -3.27 -16.34 37.79
N GLY A 230 -4.54 -16.69 38.04
CA GLY A 230 -5.59 -15.73 38.38
C GLY A 230 -6.28 -15.06 37.19
N HIS A 231 -5.94 -15.43 35.95
CA HIS A 231 -6.54 -14.90 34.72
C HIS A 231 -7.31 -15.97 33.93
N ASP A 232 -8.28 -16.65 34.55
CA ASP A 232 -9.02 -17.81 33.98
C ASP A 232 -9.73 -17.55 32.63
N GLN A 233 -9.97 -16.27 32.30
CA GLN A 233 -10.61 -15.87 31.05
C GLN A 233 -9.65 -15.81 29.85
N ILE A 234 -8.33 -15.91 30.08
CA ILE A 234 -7.30 -15.89 29.04
C ILE A 234 -6.68 -17.29 28.95
N GLN A 235 -6.81 -17.92 27.79
CA GLN A 235 -6.38 -19.30 27.58
C GLN A 235 -5.11 -19.34 26.74
N LEU A 236 -4.06 -19.97 27.27
CA LEU A 236 -2.87 -20.30 26.49
C LEU A 236 -3.11 -21.56 25.65
N ARG A 237 -2.88 -21.46 24.34
CA ARG A 237 -3.05 -22.56 23.38
C ARG A 237 -1.72 -22.82 22.68
N VAL A 238 -1.08 -23.92 23.06
CA VAL A 238 0.15 -24.40 22.43
C VAL A 238 -0.21 -25.09 21.12
N ILE A 239 0.40 -24.69 20.01
CA ILE A 239 0.12 -25.21 18.66
C ILE A 239 1.37 -25.88 18.07
N PRO A 240 1.22 -26.84 17.13
CA PRO A 240 2.36 -27.43 16.45
C PRO A 240 3.16 -26.40 15.65
N THR A 241 4.49 -26.51 15.70
CA THR A 241 5.38 -25.69 14.86
C THR A 241 5.24 -26.06 13.38
N LYS A 242 4.71 -25.13 12.58
CA LYS A 242 4.47 -25.30 11.14
C LYS A 242 4.40 -23.94 10.49
N TYR A 243 5.20 -23.67 9.46
CA TYR A 243 5.16 -22.37 8.79
C TYR A 243 4.10 -22.34 7.68
N PRO A 244 3.28 -21.26 7.53
CA PRO A 244 3.16 -20.06 8.35
C PRO A 244 1.96 -20.12 9.32
N SER A 245 2.05 -20.88 10.42
CA SER A 245 1.02 -20.97 11.47
C SER A 245 0.64 -19.61 12.05
N GLY A 246 1.60 -18.67 12.11
CA GLY A 246 1.41 -17.29 12.56
C GLY A 246 0.63 -16.40 11.58
N GLY A 247 0.31 -16.89 10.38
CA GLY A 247 -0.56 -16.19 9.44
C GLY A 247 -1.97 -16.02 10.01
N ALA A 248 -2.61 -14.87 9.77
CA ALA A 248 -3.89 -14.56 10.40
C ALA A 248 -4.99 -15.61 10.13
N LYS A 249 -5.16 -16.02 8.87
CA LYS A 249 -6.15 -17.02 8.49
C LYS A 249 -5.79 -18.41 9.04
N GLN A 250 -4.50 -18.76 9.02
CA GLN A 250 -3.98 -20.05 9.50
C GLN A 250 -4.16 -20.19 11.01
N LEU A 251 -3.76 -19.18 11.80
CA LEU A 251 -3.90 -19.22 13.25
C LEU A 251 -5.36 -19.26 13.70
N ILE A 252 -6.23 -18.48 13.04
CA ILE A 252 -7.69 -18.53 13.28
C ILE A 252 -8.20 -19.95 13.04
N LYS A 253 -7.83 -20.57 11.91
CA LYS A 253 -8.22 -21.94 11.61
C LYS A 253 -7.74 -22.90 12.69
N ILE A 254 -6.45 -22.87 13.05
CA ILE A 254 -5.84 -23.75 14.06
C ILE A 254 -6.52 -23.65 15.43
N LEU A 255 -6.93 -22.45 15.84
CA LEU A 255 -7.45 -22.20 17.19
C LEU A 255 -8.97 -22.28 17.30
N THR A 256 -9.70 -22.13 16.18
CA THR A 256 -11.17 -22.00 16.19
C THR A 256 -11.89 -22.91 15.21
N GLY A 257 -11.20 -23.47 14.22
CA GLY A 257 -11.78 -24.23 13.12
C GLY A 257 -12.46 -23.36 12.05
N MET A 258 -12.64 -22.06 12.31
CA MET A 258 -13.28 -21.12 11.40
C MET A 258 -12.36 -20.72 10.25
N GLU A 259 -12.96 -20.40 9.10
CA GLU A 259 -12.25 -19.86 7.94
C GLU A 259 -12.75 -18.45 7.64
N VAL A 260 -11.82 -17.55 7.32
CA VAL A 260 -12.16 -16.19 6.90
C VAL A 260 -12.51 -16.22 5.41
N PRO A 261 -13.73 -15.81 5.01
CA PRO A 261 -14.11 -15.80 3.60
C PRO A 261 -13.20 -14.90 2.75
N HIS A 262 -13.14 -15.18 1.45
CA HIS A 262 -12.37 -14.37 0.49
C HIS A 262 -12.79 -12.90 0.53
N GLY A 263 -11.80 -11.99 0.45
CA GLY A 263 -12.04 -10.54 0.50
C GLY A 263 -12.64 -10.00 1.80
N ARG A 264 -12.80 -10.82 2.85
CA ARG A 264 -13.35 -10.39 4.15
C ARG A 264 -12.27 -10.31 5.22
N HIS A 265 -12.51 -9.49 6.23
CA HIS A 265 -11.65 -9.38 7.41
C HIS A 265 -12.11 -10.34 8.51
N SER A 266 -11.21 -10.78 9.38
CA SER A 266 -11.55 -11.69 10.50
C SER A 266 -12.64 -11.15 11.43
N ALA A 267 -12.78 -9.82 11.52
CA ALA A 267 -13.85 -9.20 12.30
C ALA A 267 -15.25 -9.58 11.78
N SER A 268 -15.40 -9.94 10.51
CA SER A 268 -16.70 -10.39 9.96
C SER A 268 -17.14 -11.76 10.46
N ILE A 269 -16.25 -12.54 11.08
CA ILE A 269 -16.54 -13.83 11.71
C ILE A 269 -16.40 -13.74 13.24
N GLY A 270 -16.44 -12.53 13.80
CA GLY A 270 -16.33 -12.30 15.24
C GLY A 270 -14.94 -12.56 15.83
N VAL A 271 -13.88 -12.50 15.02
CA VAL A 271 -12.49 -12.74 15.48
C VAL A 271 -11.60 -11.53 15.25
N LEU A 272 -10.93 -11.07 16.31
CA LEU A 272 -9.88 -10.06 16.23
C LEU A 272 -8.57 -10.69 16.69
N MET A 273 -7.51 -10.52 15.90
CA MET A 273 -6.18 -11.05 16.23
C MET A 273 -5.21 -9.90 16.51
N GLN A 274 -4.37 -9.95 17.55
CA GLN A 274 -3.29 -9.00 17.79
C GLN A 274 -1.95 -9.71 18.04
N ASN A 275 -0.87 -9.19 17.47
CA ASN A 275 0.47 -9.69 17.78
C ASN A 275 0.86 -9.36 19.22
N VAL A 276 1.62 -10.24 19.86
CA VAL A 276 2.02 -10.11 21.27
C VAL A 276 2.82 -8.84 21.57
N ALA A 277 3.71 -8.41 20.68
CA ALA A 277 4.44 -7.14 20.88
C ALA A 277 3.50 -5.92 20.80
N THR A 278 2.46 -5.97 19.96
CA THR A 278 1.42 -4.93 19.94
C THR A 278 0.68 -4.88 21.27
N VAL A 279 0.35 -6.03 21.86
CA VAL A 279 -0.33 -6.10 23.17
C VAL A 279 0.54 -5.49 24.27
N TYR A 280 1.84 -5.80 24.28
CA TYR A 280 2.80 -5.19 25.19
C TYR A 280 2.89 -3.67 24.99
N ALA A 281 2.92 -3.19 23.74
CA ALA A 281 2.92 -1.75 23.45
C ALA A 281 1.63 -1.05 23.93
N ILE A 282 0.47 -1.71 23.85
CA ILE A 282 -0.79 -1.20 24.43
C ILE A 282 -0.68 -1.08 25.95
N LYS A 283 -0.12 -2.09 26.63
CA LYS A 283 0.13 -2.00 28.08
C LYS A 283 0.98 -0.79 28.41
N ARG A 284 2.08 -0.58 27.70
CA ARG A 284 2.98 0.56 27.94
C ARG A 284 2.29 1.91 27.72
N ALA A 285 1.52 2.03 26.66
CA ALA A 285 0.76 3.25 26.38
C ALA A 285 -0.26 3.56 27.48
N VAL A 286 -1.03 2.56 27.90
CA VAL A 286 -2.13 2.75 28.86
C VAL A 286 -1.62 2.84 30.29
N ILE A 287 -0.79 1.90 30.75
CA ILE A 287 -0.37 1.84 32.17
C ILE A 287 0.81 2.74 32.44
N ASP A 288 1.83 2.74 31.57
CA ASP A 288 3.09 3.44 31.82
C ASP A 288 3.09 4.87 31.23
N GLY A 289 2.09 5.19 30.39
CA GLY A 289 2.00 6.47 29.69
C GLY A 289 3.06 6.63 28.60
N GLU A 290 3.55 5.52 28.04
CA GLU A 290 4.69 5.51 27.11
C GLU A 290 4.22 5.23 25.67
N PRO A 291 4.41 6.17 24.73
CA PRO A 291 4.07 5.94 23.32
C PRO A 291 5.00 4.92 22.67
N LEU A 292 4.63 4.44 21.47
CA LEU A 292 5.46 3.51 20.72
C LEU A 292 6.69 4.22 20.14
N ILE A 293 7.79 4.14 20.87
CA ILE A 293 9.08 4.76 20.55
C ILE A 293 10.24 3.77 20.43
N GLU A 294 10.07 2.54 20.87
CA GLU A 294 11.06 1.47 20.77
C GLU A 294 10.36 0.13 20.54
N ARG A 295 11.10 -0.83 19.98
CA ARG A 295 10.63 -2.21 19.84
C ARG A 295 11.78 -3.20 20.00
N VAL A 296 11.44 -4.46 20.26
CA VAL A 296 12.40 -5.55 20.23
C VAL A 296 12.74 -5.90 18.78
N VAL A 297 14.04 -6.07 18.53
CA VAL A 297 14.61 -6.46 17.24
C VAL A 297 15.58 -7.63 17.45
N THR A 298 15.41 -8.71 16.71
CA THR A 298 16.38 -9.81 16.66
C THR A 298 17.57 -9.43 15.79
N LEU A 299 18.80 -9.65 16.28
CA LEU A 299 20.05 -9.56 15.55
C LEU A 299 20.62 -10.97 15.42
N THR A 300 20.78 -11.49 14.20
CA THR A 300 21.09 -12.91 13.98
C THR A 300 21.71 -13.16 12.60
N GLY A 301 22.08 -14.42 12.31
CA GLY A 301 22.82 -14.87 11.13
C GLY A 301 24.31 -15.07 11.40
N GLU A 302 25.00 -15.87 10.58
CA GLU A 302 26.39 -16.28 10.83
C GLU A 302 27.40 -15.12 10.80
N GLN A 303 27.09 -14.01 10.10
CA GLN A 303 27.96 -12.82 10.11
C GLN A 303 27.78 -11.95 11.37
N MET A 304 26.91 -12.35 12.30
CA MET A 304 26.64 -11.63 13.55
C MET A 304 27.44 -12.25 14.72
N HIS A 305 28.52 -11.58 15.15
CA HIS A 305 29.36 -12.11 16.24
C HIS A 305 28.66 -12.09 17.62
N ARG A 306 27.77 -11.14 17.85
CA ARG A 306 26.98 -11.02 19.08
C ARG A 306 25.49 -11.06 18.74
N PRO A 307 24.94 -12.24 18.40
CA PRO A 307 23.52 -12.38 18.13
C PRO A 307 22.69 -12.11 19.40
N GLY A 308 21.37 -12.08 19.27
CA GLY A 308 20.43 -11.89 20.38
C GLY A 308 19.37 -10.84 20.06
N ASN A 309 18.67 -10.38 21.08
CA ASN A 309 17.55 -9.46 20.91
C ASN A 309 17.86 -8.12 21.60
N VAL A 310 17.48 -7.01 20.96
CA VAL A 310 17.76 -5.67 21.46
C VAL A 310 16.50 -4.80 21.52
N TRP A 311 16.41 -3.92 22.53
CA TRP A 311 15.52 -2.77 22.47
C TRP A 311 16.10 -1.73 21.53
N ALA A 312 15.48 -1.55 20.36
CA ALA A 312 15.87 -0.54 19.40
C ALA A 312 14.87 0.62 19.40
N ALA A 313 15.38 1.84 19.60
CA ALA A 313 14.61 3.05 19.41
C ALA A 313 14.18 3.17 17.94
N ILE A 314 12.94 3.57 17.70
CA ILE A 314 12.43 3.86 16.37
C ILE A 314 13.27 4.99 15.77
N GLY A 315 13.70 4.80 14.54
CA GLY A 315 14.62 5.69 13.83
C GLY A 315 16.10 5.36 13.99
N THR A 316 16.46 4.35 14.78
CA THR A 316 17.85 3.88 14.87
C THR A 316 18.32 3.39 13.51
N PRO A 317 19.45 3.89 12.95
CA PRO A 317 19.98 3.36 11.70
C PRO A 317 20.33 1.87 11.83
N VAL A 318 20.00 1.04 10.83
CA VAL A 318 20.34 -0.40 10.84
C VAL A 318 21.84 -0.61 11.01
N LYS A 319 22.68 0.25 10.42
CA LYS A 319 24.14 0.25 10.61
C LYS A 319 24.55 0.28 12.08
N HIS A 320 23.84 1.04 12.92
CA HIS A 320 24.09 1.11 14.36
C HIS A 320 23.77 -0.21 15.05
N LEU A 321 22.69 -0.89 14.66
CA LEU A 321 22.38 -2.25 15.15
C LEU A 321 23.47 -3.25 14.77
N LEU A 322 23.92 -3.20 13.51
CA LEU A 322 24.99 -4.08 13.00
C LEU A 322 26.30 -3.89 13.78
N GLN A 323 26.70 -2.65 14.04
CA GLN A 323 27.88 -2.34 14.85
C GLN A 323 27.78 -2.90 16.27
N ASN A 324 26.62 -2.72 16.91
CA ASN A 324 26.36 -3.25 18.26
C ASN A 324 26.25 -4.78 18.30
N GLY A 325 25.83 -5.39 17.20
CA GLY A 325 25.83 -6.84 17.01
C GLY A 325 27.20 -7.43 16.64
N GLY A 326 28.22 -6.59 16.42
CA GLY A 326 29.55 -7.06 15.99
C GLY A 326 29.52 -7.68 14.60
N PHE A 327 28.72 -7.13 13.69
CA PHE A 327 28.65 -7.57 12.31
C PHE A 327 29.99 -7.35 11.59
N ILE A 328 30.50 -8.41 10.98
CA ILE A 328 31.71 -8.38 10.14
C ILE A 328 31.33 -8.86 8.76
N ALA A 329 31.37 -7.95 7.79
CA ALA A 329 31.08 -8.27 6.40
C ALA A 329 32.18 -9.19 5.84
N GLN A 330 31.81 -10.38 5.39
CA GLN A 330 32.72 -11.31 4.72
C GLN A 330 33.07 -10.89 3.29
N ASN A 331 32.27 -10.00 2.68
CA ASN A 331 32.42 -9.57 1.27
C ASN A 331 32.12 -8.08 1.09
N LYS A 332 32.48 -7.53 -0.08
CA LYS A 332 32.23 -6.11 -0.45
C LYS A 332 30.75 -5.72 -0.43
N HIS A 333 29.85 -6.66 -0.73
CA HIS A 333 28.41 -6.45 -0.76
C HIS A 333 27.71 -7.49 0.13
N PRO A 334 27.71 -7.30 1.46
CA PRO A 334 27.06 -8.25 2.35
C PRO A 334 25.54 -8.17 2.21
N MET A 335 24.90 -9.33 2.21
CA MET A 335 23.45 -9.43 2.31
C MET A 335 23.01 -9.09 3.72
N VAL A 336 22.11 -8.12 3.86
CA VAL A 336 21.47 -7.78 5.14
C VAL A 336 19.97 -7.76 4.90
N ILE A 337 19.26 -8.64 5.58
CA ILE A 337 17.81 -8.84 5.42
C ILE A 337 17.09 -8.18 6.59
N MET A 338 16.08 -7.38 6.28
CA MET A 338 15.10 -6.93 7.27
C MET A 338 13.91 -7.90 7.27
N GLY A 339 13.61 -8.47 8.43
CA GLY A 339 12.68 -9.58 8.60
C GLY A 339 13.38 -10.94 8.63
N GLY A 340 12.64 -12.01 8.33
CA GLY A 340 13.19 -13.36 8.25
C GLY A 340 13.47 -13.80 6.81
N PRO A 341 13.98 -15.02 6.61
CA PRO A 341 14.43 -15.50 5.30
C PRO A 341 13.30 -15.69 4.27
N LEU A 342 12.05 -15.89 4.69
CA LEU A 342 10.94 -16.18 3.78
C LEU A 342 10.15 -14.90 3.43
N MET A 343 9.79 -14.11 4.44
CA MET A 343 9.00 -12.88 4.23
C MET A 343 9.83 -11.60 4.10
N GLY A 344 11.08 -11.62 4.57
CA GLY A 344 11.95 -10.45 4.59
C GLY A 344 12.37 -9.95 3.21
N PHE A 345 13.17 -8.90 3.22
CA PHE A 345 13.79 -8.36 2.01
C PHE A 345 15.20 -7.83 2.31
N THR A 346 16.06 -7.89 1.30
CA THR A 346 17.43 -7.37 1.38
C THR A 346 17.41 -5.84 1.37
N LEU A 347 18.10 -5.24 2.32
CA LEU A 347 18.26 -3.79 2.41
C LEU A 347 19.23 -3.30 1.34
N SER A 348 18.82 -2.29 0.57
CA SER A 348 19.68 -1.63 -0.41
C SER A 348 20.74 -0.73 0.24
N ARG A 349 20.45 -0.20 1.44
CA ARG A 349 21.35 0.66 2.22
C ARG A 349 21.25 0.30 3.70
N LEU A 350 22.39 0.30 4.40
CA LEU A 350 22.43 0.03 5.84
C LEU A 350 22.11 1.26 6.70
N GLY A 351 22.08 2.46 6.10
CA GLY A 351 21.73 3.70 6.79
C GLY A 351 20.23 3.90 7.04
N VAL A 352 19.39 3.00 6.52
CA VAL A 352 17.93 3.08 6.70
C VAL A 352 17.54 2.91 8.18
N PRO A 353 16.44 3.55 8.63
CA PRO A 353 16.01 3.46 10.01
C PRO A 353 15.25 2.18 10.34
N VAL A 354 15.37 1.76 11.59
CA VAL A 354 14.43 0.86 12.28
C VAL A 354 13.08 1.55 12.36
N VAL A 355 12.03 0.90 11.88
CA VAL A 355 10.64 1.38 11.94
C VAL A 355 9.78 0.45 12.78
N LYS A 356 8.51 0.83 13.02
CA LYS A 356 7.53 0.04 13.80
C LYS A 356 7.43 -1.44 13.36
N ILE A 357 7.75 -1.77 12.11
CA ILE A 357 7.65 -3.14 11.56
C ILE A 357 8.98 -3.90 11.47
N THR A 358 10.10 -3.30 11.90
CA THR A 358 11.43 -3.94 11.89
C THR A 358 11.58 -4.92 13.07
N ASN A 359 11.26 -6.20 12.88
CA ASN A 359 11.36 -7.20 13.95
C ASN A 359 12.68 -7.97 13.98
N CYS A 360 13.40 -8.04 12.86
CA CYS A 360 14.64 -8.80 12.74
C CYS A 360 15.58 -8.12 11.74
N ILE A 361 16.88 -8.16 12.04
CA ILE A 361 17.99 -7.88 11.12
C ILE A 361 18.83 -9.15 11.05
N LEU A 362 18.77 -9.81 9.90
CA LEU A 362 19.43 -11.07 9.60
C LEU A 362 20.63 -10.81 8.68
N THR A 363 21.81 -11.25 9.09
CA THR A 363 23.07 -11.11 8.35
C THR A 363 23.63 -12.50 8.02
N PRO A 364 23.08 -13.15 6.98
CA PRO A 364 23.45 -14.53 6.68
C PRO A 364 24.85 -14.59 6.05
N SER A 365 25.63 -15.66 6.23
CA SER A 365 26.81 -15.88 5.38
C SER A 365 26.40 -16.22 3.93
N ARG A 366 27.37 -16.28 3.02
CA ARG A 366 27.09 -16.80 1.66
C ARG A 366 26.63 -18.25 1.71
N ASP A 367 27.22 -19.04 2.61
CA ASP A 367 27.01 -20.49 2.69
C ASP A 367 25.75 -20.86 3.47
N GLU A 368 25.31 -20.00 4.39
CA GLU A 368 24.09 -20.16 5.18
C GLU A 368 22.83 -20.24 4.30
N PHE A 369 22.85 -19.63 3.11
CA PHE A 369 21.79 -19.74 2.09
C PHE A 369 22.24 -20.42 0.79
N SER A 370 23.49 -20.87 0.66
CA SER A 370 24.07 -21.29 -0.63
C SER A 370 23.45 -22.54 -1.23
N ALA A 371 22.79 -23.41 -0.45
CA ALA A 371 22.14 -24.58 -1.01
C ALA A 371 21.04 -24.24 -2.05
N SER A 372 20.43 -23.05 -1.96
CA SER A 372 19.40 -22.56 -2.90
C SER A 372 19.76 -21.20 -3.51
N ALA A 373 20.30 -20.24 -2.75
CA ALA A 373 20.60 -18.90 -3.27
C ALA A 373 21.77 -18.83 -4.28
N ALA A 374 22.65 -19.84 -4.31
CA ALA A 374 23.75 -19.91 -5.29
C ALA A 374 23.32 -20.50 -6.64
N GLN A 375 22.14 -21.13 -6.72
CA GLN A 375 21.63 -21.71 -7.95
C GLN A 375 20.90 -20.62 -8.75
N ALA A 376 21.32 -20.38 -9.99
CA ALA A 376 20.60 -19.45 -10.86
C ALA A 376 19.15 -19.92 -11.05
N GLU A 377 18.21 -18.98 -11.13
CA GLU A 377 16.82 -19.27 -11.48
C GLU A 377 16.76 -20.13 -12.75
N GLN A 378 16.11 -21.29 -12.65
CA GLN A 378 15.90 -22.22 -13.76
C GLN A 378 14.46 -22.15 -14.26
N PRO A 379 14.18 -22.58 -15.51
CA PRO A 379 12.82 -22.67 -16.03
C PRO A 379 11.91 -23.54 -15.16
N CYS A 380 10.63 -23.15 -15.07
CA CYS A 380 9.63 -23.90 -14.33
C CYS A 380 9.37 -25.27 -14.96
N ILE A 381 9.65 -26.36 -14.23
CA ILE A 381 9.43 -27.75 -14.68
C ILE A 381 8.02 -28.29 -14.43
N ARG A 382 7.11 -27.46 -13.94
CA ARG A 382 5.70 -27.82 -13.69
C ARG A 382 5.48 -28.98 -12.71
N CYS A 383 6.33 -29.10 -11.69
CA CYS A 383 6.28 -30.21 -10.72
C CYS A 383 5.09 -30.18 -9.73
N GLY A 384 4.35 -29.08 -9.61
CA GLY A 384 3.20 -28.98 -8.69
C GLY A 384 3.52 -28.67 -7.22
N ALA A 385 4.76 -28.90 -6.76
CA ALA A 385 5.15 -28.75 -5.34
C ALA A 385 4.76 -27.40 -4.70
N CYS A 386 4.83 -26.31 -5.47
CA CYS A 386 4.44 -24.98 -4.99
C CYS A 386 2.96 -24.86 -4.61
N ALA A 387 2.06 -25.61 -5.28
CA ALA A 387 0.63 -25.62 -5.00
C ALA A 387 0.32 -26.43 -3.73
N ASP A 388 0.99 -27.58 -3.55
CA ASP A 388 0.80 -28.46 -2.39
C ASP A 388 1.10 -27.74 -1.08
N VAL A 389 2.13 -26.89 -1.06
CA VAL A 389 2.53 -26.14 0.14
C VAL A 389 1.81 -24.79 0.29
N CYS A 390 0.98 -24.36 -0.67
CA CYS A 390 0.37 -23.05 -0.61
C CYS A 390 -0.71 -22.98 0.50
N PRO A 391 -0.51 -22.19 1.57
CA PRO A 391 -1.46 -22.15 2.68
C PRO A 391 -2.75 -21.38 2.35
N ALA A 392 -2.73 -20.62 1.25
CA ALA A 392 -3.88 -19.92 0.69
C ALA A 392 -4.62 -20.76 -0.39
N ARG A 393 -4.16 -21.98 -0.67
CA ARG A 393 -4.71 -22.87 -1.71
C ARG A 393 -4.78 -22.20 -3.10
N LEU A 394 -3.80 -21.36 -3.41
CA LEU A 394 -3.63 -20.76 -4.74
C LEU A 394 -2.91 -21.73 -5.68
N LEU A 395 -2.78 -21.34 -6.95
CA LEU A 395 -1.96 -22.04 -7.95
C LEU A 395 -0.73 -21.17 -8.29
N PRO A 396 0.35 -21.20 -7.48
CA PRO A 396 1.50 -20.31 -7.66
C PRO A 396 2.10 -20.45 -9.05
N GLN A 397 2.18 -21.67 -9.57
CA GLN A 397 2.67 -21.91 -10.92
C GLN A 397 1.93 -21.07 -11.98
N GLN A 398 0.58 -21.03 -11.95
CA GLN A 398 -0.21 -20.26 -12.92
C GLN A 398 -0.01 -18.75 -12.70
N LEU A 399 -0.05 -18.31 -11.43
CA LEU A 399 0.19 -16.91 -11.07
C LEU A 399 1.56 -16.43 -11.54
N TYR A 400 2.58 -17.29 -11.49
CA TYR A 400 3.92 -16.97 -11.99
C TYR A 400 3.91 -16.69 -13.49
N TRP A 401 3.28 -17.56 -14.29
CA TRP A 401 3.18 -17.35 -15.74
C TRP A 401 2.38 -16.09 -16.09
N PHE A 402 1.28 -15.82 -15.39
CA PHE A 402 0.52 -14.58 -15.60
C PHE A 402 1.30 -13.32 -15.20
N SER A 403 2.06 -13.38 -14.10
CA SER A 403 2.93 -12.27 -13.68
C SER A 403 4.05 -12.03 -14.70
N GLN A 404 4.69 -13.09 -15.18
CA GLN A 404 5.75 -12.99 -16.18
C GLN A 404 5.22 -12.47 -17.53
N GLY A 405 4.01 -12.88 -17.91
CA GLY A 405 3.31 -12.45 -19.12
C GLY A 405 2.64 -11.08 -19.02
N LYS A 406 2.68 -10.42 -17.85
CA LYS A 406 1.92 -9.18 -17.55
C LYS A 406 0.42 -9.32 -17.83
N GLU A 407 -0.12 -10.51 -17.59
CA GLU A 407 -1.53 -10.84 -17.78
C GLU A 407 -2.33 -10.50 -16.51
N HIS A 408 -2.37 -9.20 -16.19
CA HIS A 408 -2.91 -8.67 -14.92
C HIS A 408 -4.33 -9.12 -14.62
N ASP A 409 -5.21 -9.17 -15.62
CA ASP A 409 -6.60 -9.60 -15.46
C ASP A 409 -6.67 -11.08 -15.05
N LYS A 410 -5.88 -11.96 -15.69
CA LYS A 410 -5.82 -13.37 -15.30
C LYS A 410 -5.23 -13.55 -13.90
N ALA A 411 -4.22 -12.77 -13.53
CA ALA A 411 -3.68 -12.79 -12.18
C ALA A 411 -4.75 -12.41 -11.12
N ARG A 412 -5.65 -11.48 -11.44
CA ARG A 412 -6.81 -11.15 -10.58
C ARG A 412 -7.84 -12.28 -10.52
N ASP A 413 -8.17 -12.88 -11.67
CA ASP A 413 -9.12 -13.99 -11.76
C ASP A 413 -8.64 -15.20 -10.96
N TYR A 414 -7.32 -15.41 -10.88
CA TYR A 414 -6.67 -16.42 -10.04
C TYR A 414 -6.33 -15.94 -8.63
N HIS A 415 -6.97 -14.85 -8.19
CA HIS A 415 -6.94 -14.33 -6.82
C HIS A 415 -5.54 -14.00 -6.28
N LEU A 416 -4.66 -13.43 -7.10
CA LEU A 416 -3.31 -13.03 -6.67
C LEU A 416 -3.30 -12.18 -5.39
N GLN A 417 -4.33 -11.34 -5.19
CA GLN A 417 -4.46 -10.49 -3.99
C GLN A 417 -4.58 -11.28 -2.67
N GLU A 418 -5.00 -12.54 -2.73
CA GLU A 418 -5.08 -13.44 -1.58
C GLU A 418 -3.73 -14.07 -1.21
N CYS A 419 -2.72 -13.93 -2.07
CA CYS A 419 -1.37 -14.37 -1.76
C CYS A 419 -0.87 -13.60 -0.53
N ILE A 420 -0.48 -14.32 0.53
CA ILE A 420 0.03 -13.69 1.76
C ILE A 420 1.56 -13.47 1.74
N GLU A 421 2.21 -13.71 0.60
CA GLU A 421 3.65 -13.48 0.40
C GLU A 421 4.55 -14.22 1.40
N CYS A 422 4.11 -15.41 1.85
CA CYS A 422 4.83 -16.21 2.85
C CYS A 422 6.06 -16.94 2.32
N GLY A 423 6.34 -16.98 1.02
CA GLY A 423 7.57 -17.63 0.53
C GLY A 423 7.59 -19.16 0.56
N ALA A 424 6.59 -19.84 1.13
CA ALA A 424 6.54 -21.31 1.18
C ALA A 424 6.68 -21.96 -0.20
N CYS A 425 6.04 -21.37 -1.23
CA CYS A 425 6.12 -21.83 -2.60
C CYS A 425 7.51 -21.65 -3.24
N ALA A 426 8.22 -20.57 -2.89
CA ALA A 426 9.57 -20.31 -3.38
C ALA A 426 10.57 -21.25 -2.71
N TYR A 427 10.41 -21.49 -1.40
CA TYR A 427 11.26 -22.39 -0.62
C TYR A 427 11.32 -23.81 -1.17
N VAL A 428 10.19 -24.37 -1.63
CA VAL A 428 10.14 -25.74 -2.17
C VAL A 428 10.39 -25.83 -3.67
N CYS A 429 10.66 -24.71 -4.35
CA CYS A 429 10.78 -24.70 -5.81
C CYS A 429 12.12 -25.35 -6.24
N PRO A 430 12.11 -26.49 -6.94
CA PRO A 430 13.36 -27.12 -7.41
C PRO A 430 14.07 -26.31 -8.49
N SER A 431 13.36 -25.39 -9.14
CA SER A 431 13.91 -24.48 -10.16
C SER A 431 14.45 -23.17 -9.55
N ASN A 432 14.43 -23.01 -8.21
CA ASN A 432 14.85 -21.80 -7.51
C ASN A 432 14.20 -20.50 -8.03
N ILE A 433 12.92 -20.57 -8.44
CA ILE A 433 12.19 -19.39 -8.93
C ILE A 433 11.77 -18.53 -7.73
N PRO A 434 12.11 -17.23 -7.71
CA PRO A 434 11.74 -16.31 -6.63
C PRO A 434 10.27 -15.88 -6.74
N LEU A 435 9.33 -16.84 -6.66
CA LEU A 435 7.90 -16.67 -6.93
C LEU A 435 7.28 -15.45 -6.20
N VAL A 436 7.65 -15.22 -4.94
CA VAL A 436 7.11 -14.08 -4.15
C VAL A 436 7.53 -12.73 -4.72
N GLN A 437 8.72 -12.61 -5.31
CA GLN A 437 9.18 -11.36 -5.91
C GLN A 437 8.31 -11.01 -7.13
N TYR A 438 8.04 -11.98 -7.99
CA TYR A 438 7.11 -11.81 -9.12
C TYR A 438 5.70 -11.40 -8.64
N TYR A 439 5.17 -12.02 -7.60
CA TYR A 439 3.85 -11.67 -7.07
C TYR A 439 3.81 -10.28 -6.44
N ARG A 440 4.85 -9.88 -5.72
CA ARG A 440 4.96 -8.52 -5.15
C ARG A 440 4.98 -7.47 -6.24
N GLN A 441 5.76 -7.70 -7.29
CA GLN A 441 5.81 -6.83 -8.46
C GLN A 441 4.45 -6.75 -9.12
N GLU A 442 3.85 -7.88 -9.46
CA GLU A 442 2.56 -7.95 -10.14
C GLU A 442 1.44 -7.27 -9.33
N LYS A 443 1.38 -7.47 -8.01
CA LYS A 443 0.45 -6.75 -7.14
C LYS A 443 0.67 -5.25 -7.13
N ALA A 444 1.93 -4.80 -7.17
CA ALA A 444 2.26 -3.37 -7.21
C ALA A 444 1.84 -2.75 -8.55
N GLU A 445 2.05 -3.46 -9.67
CA GLU A 445 1.63 -3.04 -11.00
C GLU A 445 0.09 -2.95 -11.09
N ILE A 446 -0.62 -4.00 -10.66
CA ILE A 446 -2.09 -4.02 -10.52
C ILE A 446 -2.58 -2.83 -9.69
N ARG A 447 -1.96 -2.55 -8.54
CA ARG A 447 -2.34 -1.42 -7.69
C ARG A 447 -2.11 -0.08 -8.40
N ALA A 448 -0.99 0.07 -9.10
CA ALA A 448 -0.70 1.31 -9.83
C ALA A 448 -1.74 1.57 -10.93
N LEU A 449 -2.15 0.53 -11.66
CA LEU A 449 -3.22 0.58 -12.65
C LEU A 449 -4.57 0.96 -12.02
N ASP A 450 -4.92 0.35 -10.87
CA ASP A 450 -6.15 0.67 -10.14
C ASP A 450 -6.16 2.13 -9.66
N ASP A 451 -5.03 2.62 -9.17
CA ASP A 451 -4.87 3.99 -8.72
C ASP A 451 -4.94 5.01 -9.87
N GLU A 452 -4.40 4.67 -11.04
CA GLU A 452 -4.56 5.47 -12.26
C GLU A 452 -6.01 5.48 -12.74
N ALA A 453 -6.66 4.32 -12.82
CA ALA A 453 -8.07 4.20 -13.22
C ALA A 453 -8.99 4.98 -12.28
N ARG A 454 -8.76 4.90 -10.97
CA ARG A 454 -9.50 5.68 -9.96
C ARG A 454 -9.29 7.18 -10.14
N ARG A 455 -8.05 7.65 -10.32
CA ARG A 455 -7.76 9.08 -10.56
C ARG A 455 -8.41 9.58 -11.84
N ALA A 456 -8.42 8.76 -12.90
CA ALA A 456 -9.10 9.07 -14.15
C ALA A 456 -10.62 9.16 -13.96
N ALA A 457 -11.23 8.23 -13.23
CA ALA A 457 -12.66 8.24 -12.90
C ALA A 457 -13.04 9.48 -12.06
N GLU A 458 -12.25 9.83 -11.05
CA GLU A 458 -12.46 11.03 -10.23
C GLU A 458 -12.29 12.33 -11.03
N ALA A 459 -11.32 12.37 -11.95
CA ALA A 459 -11.15 13.50 -12.86
C ALA A 459 -12.35 13.64 -13.82
N LYS A 460 -12.84 12.52 -14.37
CA LYS A 460 -14.04 12.48 -15.21
C LYS A 460 -15.28 12.96 -14.45
N ALA A 461 -15.51 12.45 -13.23
CA ALA A 461 -16.61 12.87 -12.38
C ALA A 461 -16.57 14.38 -12.05
N ARG A 462 -15.39 14.93 -11.76
CA ARG A 462 -15.20 16.38 -11.54
C ARG A 462 -15.50 17.20 -12.80
N PHE A 463 -15.11 16.71 -13.97
CA PHE A 463 -15.39 17.36 -15.25
C PHE A 463 -16.89 17.35 -15.59
N GLU A 464 -17.55 16.21 -15.45
CA GLU A 464 -19.00 16.06 -15.64
C GLU A 464 -19.79 16.95 -14.66
N ALA A 465 -19.39 17.00 -13.38
CA ALA A 465 -20.00 17.89 -12.39
C ALA A 465 -19.84 19.37 -12.75
N ARG A 466 -18.69 19.78 -13.31
CA ARG A 466 -18.46 21.14 -13.81
C ARG A 466 -19.35 21.46 -15.01
N LEU A 467 -19.46 20.55 -15.98
CA LEU A 467 -20.34 20.71 -17.13
C LEU A 467 -21.81 20.85 -16.71
N ALA A 468 -22.27 20.00 -15.78
CA ALA A 468 -23.61 20.08 -15.22
C ALA A 468 -23.88 21.41 -14.51
N ARG A 469 -22.89 21.95 -13.77
CA ARG A 469 -23.00 23.28 -13.14
C ARG A 469 -23.14 24.39 -14.19
N LEU A 470 -22.29 24.39 -15.21
CA LEU A 470 -22.34 25.40 -16.29
C LEU A 470 -23.67 25.33 -17.06
N ALA A 471 -24.18 24.13 -17.32
CA ALA A 471 -25.49 23.94 -17.96
C ALA A 471 -26.64 24.52 -17.11
N ARG A 472 -26.63 24.29 -15.78
CA ARG A 472 -27.61 24.88 -14.85
C ARG A 472 -27.53 26.39 -14.81
N GLU A 473 -26.33 26.96 -14.75
CA GLU A 473 -26.13 28.42 -14.77
C GLU A 473 -26.63 29.03 -16.09
N LYS A 474 -26.35 28.38 -17.23
CA LYS A 474 -26.86 28.80 -18.54
C LYS A 474 -28.38 28.76 -18.60
N ALA A 475 -29.00 27.65 -18.18
CA ALA A 475 -30.45 27.50 -18.14
C ALA A 475 -31.12 28.54 -17.21
N ALA A 476 -30.54 28.78 -16.03
CA ALA A 476 -31.03 29.80 -15.10
C ALA A 476 -30.93 31.20 -15.71
N ARG A 477 -29.83 31.51 -16.43
CA ARG A 477 -29.68 32.78 -17.14
C ARG A 477 -30.70 32.94 -18.27
N GLU A 478 -30.93 31.90 -19.07
CA GLU A 478 -31.95 31.91 -20.12
C GLU A 478 -33.35 32.08 -19.55
N GLN A 479 -33.65 31.43 -18.41
CA GLN A 479 -34.94 31.58 -17.73
C GLN A 479 -35.13 32.99 -17.17
N ARG A 480 -34.09 33.60 -16.57
CA ARG A 480 -34.11 35.02 -16.18
C ARG A 480 -34.34 35.95 -17.37
N HIS A 481 -33.68 35.69 -18.50
CA HIS A 481 -33.90 36.46 -19.73
C HIS A 481 -35.34 36.31 -20.26
N LYS A 482 -35.91 35.09 -20.26
CA LYS A 482 -37.31 34.87 -20.65
C LYS A 482 -38.30 35.57 -19.70
N GLN A 483 -38.07 35.49 -18.38
CA GLN A 483 -38.89 36.19 -17.39
C GLN A 483 -38.83 37.72 -17.56
N ALA A 484 -37.65 38.28 -17.84
CA ALA A 484 -37.48 39.71 -18.12
C ALA A 484 -38.05 40.14 -19.48
N ALA A 485 -38.10 39.25 -20.48
CA ALA A 485 -38.71 39.53 -21.78
C ALA A 485 -40.24 39.53 -21.73
N VAL A 486 -40.84 38.80 -20.78
CA VAL A 486 -42.31 38.71 -20.59
C VAL A 486 -42.85 39.86 -19.72
N SER A 487 -41.99 40.66 -19.06
CA SER A 487 -42.42 41.77 -18.20
C SER A 487 -42.51 43.14 -18.88
N VAL A 488 -42.44 43.22 -20.22
CA VAL A 488 -42.79 44.46 -20.94
C VAL A 488 -44.28 44.41 -21.25
N SER A 489 -45.07 45.12 -20.45
CA SER A 489 -46.53 45.20 -20.64
C SER A 489 -46.84 45.96 -21.94
N ASN A 490 -48.00 45.70 -22.56
CA ASN A 490 -48.45 46.47 -23.74
C ASN A 490 -48.50 47.99 -23.46
N SER A 491 -48.69 48.41 -22.19
CA SER A 491 -48.69 49.82 -21.80
C SER A 491 -47.30 50.49 -21.88
N ASP A 492 -46.22 49.70 -21.76
CA ASP A 492 -44.84 50.19 -21.86
C ASP A 492 -44.42 50.43 -23.31
N ARG A 493 -45.00 49.68 -24.28
CA ARG A 493 -44.78 49.92 -25.71
C ARG A 493 -45.44 51.21 -26.19
N GLU A 494 -46.63 51.54 -25.68
CA GLU A 494 -47.36 52.77 -26.00
C GLU A 494 -46.66 54.01 -25.44
N THR A 495 -46.09 53.92 -24.23
CA THR A 495 -45.32 55.04 -23.62
C THR A 495 -44.00 55.29 -24.33
N ILE A 496 -43.31 54.24 -24.81
CA ILE A 496 -42.09 54.37 -25.62
C ILE A 496 -42.38 54.94 -27.01
N GLN A 497 -43.50 54.56 -27.66
CA GLN A 497 -43.94 55.18 -28.92
C GLN A 497 -44.35 56.64 -28.75
N ALA A 498 -45.03 57.00 -27.66
CA ALA A 498 -45.40 58.38 -27.34
C ALA A 498 -44.16 59.26 -27.05
N ALA A 499 -43.11 58.69 -26.44
CA ALA A 499 -41.85 59.40 -26.20
C ALA A 499 -41.05 59.65 -27.50
N LEU A 500 -41.02 58.69 -28.43
CA LEU A 500 -40.40 58.85 -29.75
C LEU A 500 -41.14 59.88 -30.62
N GLN A 501 -42.47 59.94 -30.53
CA GLN A 501 -43.26 60.99 -31.20
C GLN A 501 -42.99 62.39 -30.62
N ARG A 502 -42.78 62.53 -29.30
CA ARG A 502 -42.39 63.81 -28.68
C ARG A 502 -40.99 64.30 -29.10
N ILE A 503 -40.06 63.40 -29.38
CA ILE A 503 -38.71 63.76 -29.87
C ILE A 503 -38.76 64.18 -31.35
N ASN A 504 -39.58 63.51 -32.17
CA ASN A 504 -39.76 63.89 -33.58
C ASN A 504 -40.53 65.22 -33.73
N LEU A 505 -41.47 65.52 -32.84
CA LEU A 505 -42.15 66.84 -32.79
C LEU A 505 -41.25 67.98 -32.30
N ARG A 506 -40.17 67.68 -31.55
CA ARG A 506 -39.13 68.66 -31.18
C ARG A 506 -38.10 68.93 -32.28
N LYS A 507 -38.07 68.13 -33.35
CA LYS A 507 -37.20 68.32 -34.52
C LYS A 507 -37.87 69.09 -35.67
N ALA A 508 -39.12 69.54 -35.52
CA ALA A 508 -39.89 70.24 -36.55
C ALA A 508 -40.31 71.65 -36.11
N GLY A 509 -39.36 72.46 -35.63
CA GLY A 509 -39.53 73.92 -35.42
C GLY A 509 -38.43 74.68 -36.18
N PRO A 510 -38.74 75.86 -36.77
CA PRO A 510 -37.81 76.55 -37.67
C PRO A 510 -36.65 77.22 -36.93
N THR A 511 -35.56 77.32 -37.68
CA THR A 511 -34.24 77.89 -37.38
C THR A 511 -34.29 79.38 -37.02
N ASP A 512 -33.42 79.80 -36.07
CA ASP A 512 -32.52 80.94 -36.29
C ASP A 512 -31.29 80.87 -35.36
N ASP A 513 -30.15 81.19 -35.95
CA ASP A 513 -28.76 81.09 -35.47
C ASP A 513 -28.44 81.97 -34.26
N VAL A 514 -27.61 81.46 -33.33
CA VAL A 514 -26.37 82.12 -32.88
C VAL A 514 -25.37 81.06 -32.38
N THR A 515 -24.14 81.18 -32.88
CA THR A 515 -22.90 80.52 -32.45
C THR A 515 -22.55 80.80 -30.97
N ALA A 516 -22.46 79.76 -30.14
CA ALA A 516 -21.63 79.78 -28.93
C ALA A 516 -21.33 78.35 -28.44
N ALA A 517 -20.04 78.03 -28.35
CA ALA A 517 -19.52 76.80 -27.78
C ALA A 517 -19.78 76.73 -26.26
N VAL A 518 -20.37 75.63 -25.80
CA VAL A 518 -20.16 75.10 -24.43
C VAL A 518 -20.04 73.59 -24.53
N SER A 519 -18.83 73.10 -24.32
CA SER A 519 -18.46 71.69 -24.23
C SER A 519 -19.01 71.07 -22.93
N ASP A 520 -19.92 70.11 -23.03
CA ASP A 520 -20.26 69.24 -21.90
C ASP A 520 -19.18 68.15 -21.75
N PRO A 521 -18.36 68.18 -20.67
CA PRO A 521 -17.26 67.23 -20.47
C PRO A 521 -17.73 65.77 -20.32
N ARG A 522 -19.01 65.51 -20.05
CA ARG A 522 -19.54 64.13 -19.92
C ARG A 522 -19.78 63.46 -21.28
N GLN A 523 -20.16 64.21 -22.31
CA GLN A 523 -20.35 63.65 -23.65
C GLN A 523 -19.00 63.34 -24.33
N ALA A 524 -17.98 64.16 -24.08
CA ALA A 524 -16.61 63.89 -24.53
C ALA A 524 -16.01 62.64 -23.86
N ALA A 525 -16.29 62.42 -22.56
CA ALA A 525 -15.84 61.23 -21.83
C ALA A 525 -16.50 59.94 -22.34
N LEU A 526 -17.81 59.98 -22.65
CA LEU A 526 -18.53 58.83 -23.20
C LEU A 526 -18.07 58.50 -24.64
N ALA A 527 -17.86 59.52 -25.47
CA ALA A 527 -17.32 59.34 -26.82
C ALA A 527 -15.88 58.79 -26.80
N ALA A 528 -15.04 59.25 -25.87
CA ALA A 528 -13.69 58.73 -25.69
C ALA A 528 -13.68 57.26 -25.20
N ALA A 529 -14.59 56.89 -24.30
CA ALA A 529 -14.74 55.50 -23.83
C ALA A 529 -15.22 54.56 -24.94
N ILE A 530 -16.18 54.98 -25.76
CA ILE A 530 -16.67 54.21 -26.90
C ILE A 530 -15.56 54.07 -27.97
N ALA A 531 -14.79 55.14 -28.22
CA ALA A 531 -13.64 55.09 -29.13
C ALA A 531 -12.51 54.18 -28.61
N ALA A 532 -12.28 54.14 -27.30
CA ALA A 532 -11.29 53.24 -26.69
C ALA A 532 -11.69 51.76 -26.80
N ILE A 533 -12.97 51.45 -26.57
CA ILE A 533 -13.52 50.10 -26.74
C ILE A 533 -13.47 49.67 -28.22
N ALA A 534 -13.76 50.59 -29.15
CA ALA A 534 -13.66 50.32 -30.58
C ALA A 534 -12.21 50.04 -31.02
N ARG A 535 -11.22 50.80 -30.51
CA ARG A 535 -9.79 50.56 -30.78
C ARG A 535 -9.28 49.25 -30.16
N ALA A 536 -9.76 48.88 -28.97
CA ALA A 536 -9.41 47.62 -28.33
C ALA A 536 -9.97 46.41 -29.11
N LYS A 537 -11.21 46.51 -29.61
CA LYS A 537 -11.81 45.48 -30.48
C LYS A 537 -11.13 45.40 -31.84
N ALA A 538 -10.74 46.53 -32.43
CA ALA A 538 -9.98 46.56 -33.68
C ALA A 538 -8.57 45.94 -33.53
N LYS A 539 -7.90 46.17 -32.38
CA LYS A 539 -6.61 45.50 -32.07
C LYS A 539 -6.77 44.00 -31.82
N GLN A 540 -7.85 43.54 -31.20
CA GLN A 540 -8.12 42.12 -31.02
C GLN A 540 -8.50 41.43 -32.34
N ALA A 541 -9.21 42.10 -33.24
CA ALA A 541 -9.53 41.59 -34.57
C ALA A 541 -8.29 41.54 -35.49
N ALA A 542 -7.41 42.55 -35.42
CA ALA A 542 -6.16 42.57 -36.18
C ALA A 542 -5.12 41.55 -35.66
N ALA A 543 -5.20 41.14 -34.39
CA ALA A 543 -4.37 40.08 -33.82
C ALA A 543 -4.88 38.66 -34.14
N SER A 544 -6.11 38.51 -34.64
CA SER A 544 -6.68 37.21 -35.03
C SER A 544 -6.56 36.88 -36.53
N GLU A 545 -6.04 37.81 -37.36
CA GLU A 545 -5.87 37.63 -38.81
C GLU A 545 -4.40 37.51 -39.25
N ALA A 546 -3.44 37.47 -38.32
CA ALA A 546 -2.01 37.34 -38.62
C ALA A 546 -1.41 35.92 -38.43
N ASP A 547 -2.22 34.90 -38.13
CA ASP A 547 -1.75 33.51 -38.02
C ASP A 547 -2.53 32.59 -39.00
N ALA A 548 -2.11 32.59 -40.26
CA ALA A 548 -2.44 31.56 -41.25
C ALA A 548 -1.26 31.31 -42.22
N GLU A 549 -0.43 30.31 -41.86
CA GLU A 549 0.42 29.43 -42.71
C GLU A 549 1.83 29.89 -43.22
N PRO A 550 2.80 28.96 -43.47
CA PRO A 550 3.87 28.59 -42.53
C PRO A 550 5.32 28.76 -43.08
N PRO A 551 6.37 28.63 -42.23
CA PRO A 551 7.49 27.78 -42.66
C PRO A 551 8.19 26.95 -41.56
N ALA A 552 8.69 25.79 -42.02
CA ALA A 552 9.90 25.04 -41.65
C ALA A 552 10.25 24.73 -40.17
N ALA A 553 10.31 23.41 -39.93
CA ALA A 553 10.88 22.66 -38.81
C ALA A 553 12.08 23.26 -38.06
N ASP A 554 11.94 23.39 -36.74
CA ASP A 554 13.04 23.23 -35.78
C ASP A 554 12.55 22.43 -34.55
N LYS A 555 13.33 21.43 -34.15
CA LYS A 555 12.99 20.48 -33.08
C LYS A 555 13.60 20.95 -31.77
N GLY A 556 12.81 21.66 -30.95
CA GLY A 556 13.14 21.99 -29.57
C GLY A 556 12.10 21.45 -28.59
N GLU A 557 12.40 20.34 -27.90
CA GLU A 557 11.60 19.85 -26.78
C GLU A 557 11.80 20.71 -25.52
N SER A 558 10.72 21.01 -24.80
CA SER A 558 10.76 21.81 -23.56
C SER A 558 11.60 21.17 -22.44
N PRO A 559 12.39 21.94 -21.65
CA PRO A 559 13.28 21.42 -20.60
C PRO A 559 12.60 20.58 -19.50
N ARG A 560 11.29 20.76 -19.30
CA ARG A 560 10.52 20.04 -18.27
C ARG A 560 10.17 18.58 -18.63
N ARG A 561 10.15 18.23 -19.92
CA ARG A 561 9.87 16.85 -20.37
C ARG A 561 11.12 15.98 -20.47
N GLN A 562 12.29 16.58 -20.71
CA GLN A 562 13.58 15.88 -20.67
C GLN A 562 13.96 15.43 -19.25
N ILE A 563 13.66 16.23 -18.22
CA ILE A 563 13.94 15.86 -16.82
C ILE A 563 13.12 14.63 -16.40
N HIS A 564 11.83 14.57 -16.76
CA HIS A 564 10.98 13.45 -16.35
C HIS A 564 11.36 12.12 -17.05
N ARG A 565 11.82 12.17 -18.30
CA ARG A 565 12.22 10.98 -19.06
C ARG A 565 13.65 10.50 -18.71
N ALA A 566 14.57 11.42 -18.42
CA ALA A 566 15.92 11.09 -17.94
C ALA A 566 15.90 10.48 -16.52
N THR A 567 14.94 10.87 -15.67
CA THR A 567 14.81 10.32 -14.31
C THR A 567 14.31 8.85 -14.32
N LEU A 568 13.59 8.43 -15.36
CA LEU A 568 13.10 7.05 -15.49
C LEU A 568 14.13 6.10 -16.14
N GLN A 569 15.03 6.60 -16.99
CA GLN A 569 16.09 5.79 -17.59
C GLN A 569 17.38 5.69 -16.76
N ALA A 570 17.60 6.60 -15.81
CA ALA A 570 18.74 6.51 -14.87
C ALA A 570 18.48 5.56 -13.67
N ALA A 571 17.26 5.06 -13.50
CA ALA A 571 16.91 4.12 -12.42
C ALA A 571 17.31 2.67 -12.72
N TYR A 572 17.68 2.34 -13.95
CA TYR A 572 18.08 1.00 -14.36
C TYR A 572 19.11 1.05 -15.50
N ALA A 573 20.38 1.16 -15.13
CA ALA A 573 21.49 0.76 -15.98
C ALA A 573 22.49 -0.04 -15.12
N PRO A 574 22.87 -1.27 -15.52
CA PRO A 574 23.99 -1.97 -14.90
C PRO A 574 25.29 -1.26 -15.30
N GLY A 575 26.11 -0.94 -14.32
CA GLY A 575 27.45 -0.38 -14.54
C GLY A 575 28.38 -1.45 -15.13
N SER A 576 28.97 -1.13 -16.27
CA SER A 576 30.16 -1.81 -16.78
C SER A 576 31.14 -0.75 -17.28
N ASP A 577 32.31 -0.70 -16.64
CA ASP A 577 33.43 0.14 -17.01
C ASP A 577 33.99 -0.23 -18.39
N ALA A 578 34.41 0.79 -19.12
CA ALA A 578 35.06 0.68 -20.42
C ALA A 578 36.57 0.88 -20.27
N ASP A 579 37.34 -0.03 -20.85
CA ASP A 579 38.66 0.20 -21.43
C ASP A 579 38.59 -0.33 -22.89
N THR A 580 39.07 0.46 -23.85
CA THR A 580 39.04 0.18 -25.32
C THR A 580 40.48 -0.15 -25.81
N PRO A 581 40.75 -0.73 -27.02
CA PRO A 581 40.31 -0.20 -28.32
C PRO A 581 39.99 -1.20 -29.48
N ALA A 582 39.11 -0.71 -30.38
CA ALA A 582 39.12 -0.79 -31.86
C ALA A 582 38.98 -2.12 -32.64
N ALA A 583 37.90 -2.22 -33.43
CA ALA A 583 37.90 -2.53 -34.88
C ALA A 583 36.56 -2.12 -35.54
N SER A 584 36.63 -1.71 -36.81
CA SER A 584 35.58 -1.07 -37.62
C SER A 584 34.57 -2.04 -38.21
N GLU A 585 33.35 -1.56 -38.51
CA GLU A 585 32.72 -1.69 -39.84
C GLU A 585 31.47 -0.81 -40.00
N LYS A 586 31.30 -0.28 -41.21
CA LYS A 586 30.21 0.61 -41.67
C LYS A 586 29.01 -0.23 -42.11
N GLU A 587 27.78 0.27 -41.93
CA GLU A 587 26.76 0.30 -43.01
C GLU A 587 25.51 1.15 -42.67
N THR A 588 24.93 1.71 -43.73
CA THR A 588 23.93 2.80 -43.81
C THR A 588 22.45 2.35 -43.78
N PRO A 589 21.48 3.27 -43.60
CA PRO A 589 20.12 2.96 -43.13
C PRO A 589 19.00 3.08 -44.18
N THR A 590 17.78 2.69 -43.76
CA THR A 590 16.43 3.09 -44.22
C THR A 590 15.73 2.32 -45.35
N SER A 591 14.84 1.37 -44.97
CA SER A 591 13.61 1.06 -45.74
C SER A 591 12.48 0.48 -44.84
N ASP A 592 12.81 -0.14 -43.70
CA ASP A 592 11.83 -0.88 -42.87
C ASP A 592 10.80 -0.03 -42.09
N ARG A 593 11.09 1.25 -41.85
CA ARG A 593 10.21 2.09 -41.03
C ARG A 593 8.97 2.58 -41.77
N GLN A 594 9.06 2.72 -43.09
CA GLN A 594 7.92 3.14 -43.93
C GLN A 594 6.94 1.98 -44.15
N ALA A 595 7.45 0.74 -44.26
CA ALA A 595 6.63 -0.46 -44.31
C ALA A 595 5.82 -0.68 -43.02
N ALA A 596 6.46 -0.49 -41.85
CA ALA A 596 5.80 -0.62 -40.55
C ALA A 596 4.67 0.41 -40.32
N ILE A 597 4.81 1.63 -40.84
CA ILE A 597 3.80 2.68 -40.73
C ILE A 597 2.61 2.40 -41.67
N ALA A 598 2.86 1.87 -42.87
CA ALA A 598 1.79 1.46 -43.78
C ALA A 598 0.94 0.32 -43.21
N THR A 599 1.57 -0.66 -42.54
CA THR A 599 0.86 -1.77 -41.86
C THR A 599 0.04 -1.28 -40.65
N ALA A 600 0.53 -0.27 -39.93
CA ALA A 600 -0.20 0.33 -38.81
C ALA A 600 -1.43 1.13 -39.28
N ILE A 601 -1.31 1.89 -40.37
CA ILE A 601 -2.43 2.66 -40.95
C ILE A 601 -3.50 1.72 -41.52
N ALA A 602 -3.10 0.59 -42.12
CA ALA A 602 -4.04 -0.43 -42.59
C ALA A 602 -4.83 -1.09 -41.44
N ARG A 603 -4.20 -1.32 -40.29
CA ARG A 603 -4.88 -1.86 -39.08
C ARG A 603 -5.83 -0.87 -38.42
N VAL A 604 -5.54 0.42 -38.47
CA VAL A 604 -6.44 1.46 -37.95
C VAL A 604 -7.64 1.65 -38.87
N LYS A 605 -7.44 1.63 -40.20
CA LYS A 605 -8.55 1.65 -41.17
C LYS A 605 -9.43 0.41 -41.09
N ALA A 606 -8.85 -0.78 -40.87
CA ALA A 606 -9.61 -2.02 -40.67
C ALA A 606 -10.44 -2.03 -39.38
N ARG A 607 -10.02 -1.32 -38.33
CA ARG A 607 -10.80 -1.15 -37.08
C ARG A 607 -11.89 -0.09 -37.20
N GLN A 608 -11.72 0.92 -38.03
CA GLN A 608 -12.75 1.94 -38.28
C GLN A 608 -13.89 1.44 -39.17
N ALA A 609 -13.64 0.45 -40.04
CA ALA A 609 -14.67 -0.15 -40.89
C ALA A 609 -15.60 -1.15 -40.17
N LEU A 610 -15.32 -1.53 -38.92
CA LEU A 610 -16.15 -2.45 -38.12
C LEU A 610 -17.15 -1.74 -37.18
N VAL A 611 -17.20 -0.40 -37.21
CA VAL A 611 -18.08 0.42 -36.34
C VAL A 611 -19.26 1.04 -37.09
N SER A 612 -19.29 0.99 -38.42
CA SER A 612 -20.44 1.36 -39.25
C SER A 612 -21.09 0.10 -39.81
N GLY A 613 -22.12 -0.39 -39.11
CA GLY A 613 -22.78 -1.66 -39.45
C GLY A 613 -23.38 -1.67 -40.85
N GLU A 614 -22.79 -2.48 -41.72
CA GLU A 614 -23.40 -3.01 -42.94
C GLU A 614 -22.68 -4.33 -43.28
N ALA A 615 -23.43 -5.42 -43.41
CA ALA A 615 -22.88 -6.77 -43.59
C ALA A 615 -22.83 -7.17 -45.08
N PRO A 616 -21.73 -7.77 -45.55
CA PRO A 616 -21.76 -8.65 -46.72
C PRO A 616 -21.46 -10.11 -46.35
N GLN A 617 -22.18 -11.03 -47.00
CA GLN A 617 -22.08 -12.48 -46.86
C GLN A 617 -20.69 -13.05 -47.23
N PRO A 618 -20.26 -14.17 -46.61
CA PRO A 618 -19.01 -14.84 -46.94
C PRO A 618 -19.14 -15.80 -48.14
N ALA A 619 -18.17 -15.75 -49.05
CA ALA A 619 -17.94 -16.79 -50.05
C ALA A 619 -17.10 -17.94 -49.44
N SER A 620 -17.72 -19.13 -49.41
CA SER A 620 -17.24 -20.53 -49.42
C SER A 620 -15.86 -20.91 -48.86
N PRO A 621 -15.79 -21.85 -47.88
CA PRO A 621 -14.60 -22.61 -47.54
C PRO A 621 -14.46 -23.91 -48.36
N SER A 622 -13.23 -24.35 -48.58
CA SER A 622 -12.87 -25.65 -49.16
C SER A 622 -13.42 -26.83 -48.35
N THR A 623 -13.95 -27.84 -49.04
CA THR A 623 -14.57 -29.06 -48.50
C THR A 623 -13.57 -29.95 -47.73
N PRO A 624 -13.95 -30.47 -46.55
CA PRO A 624 -13.15 -31.46 -45.84
C PRO A 624 -13.29 -32.85 -46.46
N THR A 625 -12.18 -33.58 -46.54
CA THR A 625 -12.09 -34.91 -47.17
C THR A 625 -12.82 -35.98 -46.35
N ASP A 626 -13.29 -37.05 -47.02
CA ASP A 626 -14.07 -38.12 -46.39
C ASP A 626 -13.31 -38.84 -45.26
N ALA A 627 -11.98 -38.82 -45.30
CA ALA A 627 -11.14 -39.33 -44.21
C ALA A 627 -11.29 -38.53 -42.90
N GLN A 628 -11.48 -37.21 -42.99
CA GLN A 628 -11.68 -36.34 -41.82
C GLN A 628 -13.07 -36.52 -41.22
N LYS A 629 -14.09 -36.74 -42.06
CA LYS A 629 -15.45 -37.05 -41.59
C LYS A 629 -15.53 -38.42 -40.91
N ALA A 630 -14.81 -39.41 -41.43
CA ALA A 630 -14.72 -40.74 -40.80
C ALA A 630 -14.00 -40.71 -39.44
N ALA A 631 -12.93 -39.92 -39.31
CA ALA A 631 -12.21 -39.77 -38.04
C ALA A 631 -13.06 -39.09 -36.95
N VAL A 632 -13.84 -38.07 -37.33
CA VAL A 632 -14.75 -37.38 -36.39
C VAL A 632 -15.92 -38.28 -35.98
N ALA A 633 -16.48 -39.07 -36.91
CA ALA A 633 -17.52 -40.04 -36.59
C ALA A 633 -17.03 -41.14 -35.62
N ALA A 634 -15.80 -41.64 -35.82
CA ALA A 634 -15.19 -42.62 -34.93
C ALA A 634 -14.89 -42.04 -33.52
N ALA A 635 -14.51 -40.77 -33.43
CA ALA A 635 -14.31 -40.08 -32.16
C ALA A 635 -15.63 -39.88 -31.39
N ILE A 636 -16.70 -39.49 -32.08
CA ILE A 636 -18.02 -39.32 -31.48
C ILE A 636 -18.61 -40.66 -31.00
N ALA A 637 -18.40 -41.75 -31.75
CA ALA A 637 -18.82 -43.08 -31.35
C ALA A 637 -18.12 -43.57 -30.06
N ARG A 638 -16.81 -43.28 -29.92
CA ARG A 638 -16.05 -43.62 -28.70
C ARG A 638 -16.50 -42.83 -27.47
N ILE A 639 -16.87 -41.56 -27.64
CA ILE A 639 -17.37 -40.73 -26.54
C ILE A 639 -18.76 -41.21 -26.10
N LYS A 640 -19.65 -41.55 -27.04
CA LYS A 640 -20.98 -42.10 -26.73
C LYS A 640 -20.90 -43.47 -26.04
N ALA A 641 -19.97 -44.33 -26.45
CA ALA A 641 -19.74 -45.63 -25.80
C ALA A 641 -19.21 -45.48 -24.35
N LYS A 642 -18.36 -44.48 -24.09
CA LYS A 642 -17.86 -44.18 -22.72
C LYS A 642 -18.93 -43.56 -21.81
N GLN A 643 -19.89 -42.83 -22.37
CA GLN A 643 -20.97 -42.23 -21.59
C GLN A 643 -22.08 -43.24 -21.25
N ALA A 644 -22.27 -44.28 -22.07
CA ALA A 644 -23.24 -45.35 -21.80
C ALA A 644 -22.77 -46.35 -20.72
N SER A 645 -21.46 -46.45 -20.43
CA SER A 645 -20.92 -47.38 -19.43
C SER A 645 -20.70 -46.77 -18.04
N ALA A 646 -21.18 -45.53 -17.80
CA ALA A 646 -20.92 -44.79 -16.56
C ALA A 646 -22.20 -44.43 -15.76
N ALA A 647 -23.33 -45.10 -16.00
CA ALA A 647 -24.53 -44.96 -15.16
C ALA A 647 -24.62 -46.11 -14.14
N PRO A 648 -24.70 -45.84 -12.82
CA PRO A 648 -24.90 -46.87 -11.81
C PRO A 648 -26.37 -47.30 -11.73
N SER A 649 -26.59 -48.61 -11.61
CA SER A 649 -27.89 -49.25 -11.36
C SER A 649 -28.33 -49.05 -9.91
N GLU A 650 -29.56 -48.57 -9.72
CA GLU A 650 -30.28 -48.58 -8.43
C GLU A 650 -30.78 -49.99 -8.11
N GLU A 651 -30.33 -50.53 -6.97
CA GLU A 651 -31.08 -51.41 -6.07
C GLU A 651 -30.61 -51.18 -4.63
#